data_AF-A0A6V7W6A7-F1
#
_entry.id   AF-A0A6V7W6A7-F1
#
_cell.length_a   1.000
_cell.length_b   1.000
_cell.length_c   1.000
_cell.angle_alpha   90.00
_cell.angle_beta   90.00
_cell.angle_gamma   90.00
#
_symmetry.space_group_name_H-M   'P 1'
#
loop_
_entity.id
_entity.type
_entity.pdbx_description
1 polymer ?
#
loop_
_entity_poly.entity_id
_entity_poly.type
_entity_poly.pdbx_seq_one_letter_code
_entity_poly.pdbx_strand_id
1 'polypeptide(L)'
;MVRPVRQDIMKIVLQRELTQMNGCGNCTSATCKTCTGHRCNDGKNFPYYCLNSDGTSLLECPSPNCYIDKKLNAGCGTCDGNKIDISCVDCSDFKCNSRNKLNETVFCYEREENGQEKEGSRPCTEKRCFISADTTKGESEGDLKKYTRQGCGKCPSPAIPCQTCNSSLCNNETLFKDSHYCWAETNTTIPCKISEYGNVCYYAVINDSKVEQGCGDKTSWTEYNVLAAKCQNKHLCNTKKLFNESLFCLNKAKDMLVVSKKSLKQCNEECYFRRLSDGRTEQGCGKCTEVDCRNCKQNFCNHRTIGVKHCWTNNGTTCSTGYYDNCFTERTSTNELNKGCGNCTSPTCKTCTQHRCNDGNKFPYYCFGSDGKILLECPNPDCYIDKDFNAGCGTCDENKVNVSCVDCRDYKCNSINKTEQTIFCYERKESGEEEKGRRQCDKKMCYINVDLLKGRSEEMAFKEFTKQGCGNCPDNSITCRTCNSKHCNSQQFFKERHFCWISENSTEQCSVSEHKRICYYAVINDNIVEQGCGNKTWNESNVRAAKCQNKHLCNTKKLFDESLFCLNKGKDDLNETKSSVIQCDNECFTRRYLDGKLEQGCGNCTDVDCKSCKINFCNTKEIGVKHCWTNNGSTCSTGYYQNCFTERIETNECIIANYFMKFLFLSK
;
A
#
# COMPACT_ATOMS: atom_id res chain seq x y z
N MET A 1 -34.79 -30.85 76.51
CA MET A 1 -35.03 -30.45 77.91
C MET A 1 -35.62 -29.04 77.93
N VAL A 2 -36.41 -28.70 78.96
CA VAL A 2 -36.88 -27.34 79.33
C VAL A 2 -37.94 -26.66 78.40
N ARG A 3 -39.18 -26.68 78.91
CA ARG A 3 -40.35 -25.76 78.70
C ARG A 3 -40.08 -24.37 79.35
N PRO A 4 -40.85 -23.25 79.17
CA PRO A 4 -42.32 -23.09 79.35
C PRO A 4 -42.97 -22.03 78.40
N VAL A 5 -44.16 -21.40 78.56
CA VAL A 5 -45.32 -21.43 79.52
C VAL A 5 -46.61 -21.32 78.64
N ARG A 6 -47.59 -22.23 78.64
CA ARG A 6 -48.81 -22.37 79.47
C ARG A 6 -49.65 -21.09 79.75
N GLN A 7 -50.89 -21.04 79.24
CA GLN A 7 -52.08 -20.79 80.08
C GLN A 7 -53.41 -21.12 79.34
N ASP A 8 -54.13 -22.10 79.87
CA ASP A 8 -55.53 -22.40 79.54
C ASP A 8 -56.47 -21.69 80.54
N ILE A 9 -57.54 -21.04 80.07
CA ILE A 9 -58.77 -20.70 80.84
C ILE A 9 -59.94 -20.79 79.82
N MET A 10 -60.68 -21.91 79.76
CA MET A 10 -61.86 -22.26 80.56
C MET A 10 -63.16 -21.52 80.17
N LYS A 11 -64.04 -22.23 79.44
CA LYS A 11 -65.51 -22.33 79.64
C LYS A 11 -66.08 -23.36 78.64
N ILE A 12 -66.51 -24.56 79.05
CA ILE A 12 -67.69 -24.93 79.85
C ILE A 12 -68.99 -24.95 79.02
N VAL A 13 -69.36 -26.19 78.64
CA VAL A 13 -70.70 -26.80 78.80
C VAL A 13 -71.89 -26.15 78.07
N LEU A 14 -72.28 -26.74 76.92
CA LEU A 14 -73.59 -27.43 76.75
C LEU A 14 -73.77 -27.90 75.29
N GLN A 15 -73.52 -29.18 75.04
CA GLN A 15 -74.15 -29.91 73.93
C GLN A 15 -75.02 -30.99 74.55
N ARG A 16 -76.15 -30.55 75.12
CA ARG A 16 -77.18 -31.46 75.64
C ARG A 16 -78.02 -31.97 74.48
N GLU A 17 -78.27 -33.27 74.51
CA GLU A 17 -79.37 -33.89 73.80
C GLU A 17 -80.66 -33.12 74.07
N LEU A 18 -81.44 -32.80 73.03
CA LEU A 18 -82.86 -32.49 73.21
C LEU A 18 -83.64 -33.80 73.31
N THR A 19 -83.49 -34.45 74.47
CA THR A 19 -84.46 -35.43 74.96
C THR A 19 -85.82 -34.74 75.05
N GLN A 20 -86.87 -35.36 74.52
CA GLN A 20 -88.24 -34.90 74.76
C GLN A 20 -88.56 -34.99 76.26
N MET A 21 -88.67 -33.85 76.93
CA MET A 21 -89.26 -33.77 78.26
C MET A 21 -90.73 -33.36 78.14
N ASN A 22 -91.62 -34.35 78.17
CA ASN A 22 -93.04 -34.13 78.44
C ASN A 22 -93.26 -34.16 79.96
N GLY A 23 -93.79 -33.09 80.53
CA GLY A 23 -94.07 -32.97 81.96
C GLY A 23 -95.12 -31.89 82.25
N CYS A 24 -95.83 -32.03 83.37
CA CYS A 24 -96.90 -31.11 83.77
C CYS A 24 -96.42 -30.14 84.86
N GLY A 25 -96.71 -28.84 84.72
CA GLY A 25 -96.38 -27.80 85.70
C GLY A 25 -96.68 -26.39 85.17
N ASN A 26 -96.74 -25.39 86.06
CA ASN A 26 -97.01 -23.99 85.68
C ASN A 26 -95.73 -23.25 85.23
N CYS A 27 -95.86 -22.45 84.17
CA CYS A 27 -94.77 -21.68 83.58
C CYS A 27 -94.47 -20.36 84.31
N THR A 28 -93.18 -19.98 84.33
CA THR A 28 -92.67 -18.73 84.94
C THR A 28 -91.74 -17.92 84.01
N SER A 29 -91.74 -18.20 82.71
CA SER A 29 -90.94 -17.50 81.68
C SER A 29 -91.82 -16.72 80.70
N ALA A 30 -91.33 -15.55 80.26
CA ALA A 30 -92.01 -14.63 79.33
C ALA A 30 -92.23 -15.19 77.90
N THR A 31 -91.74 -16.39 77.59
CA THR A 31 -91.92 -17.07 76.29
C THR A 31 -92.83 -18.31 76.34
N CYS A 32 -93.48 -18.60 77.47
CA CYS A 32 -94.43 -19.70 77.59
C CYS A 32 -95.90 -19.23 77.48
N LYS A 33 -96.73 -19.98 76.75
CA LYS A 33 -98.20 -19.84 76.74
C LYS A 33 -98.86 -21.15 77.17
N THR A 34 -99.87 -21.06 78.01
CA THR A 34 -100.74 -22.19 78.39
C THR A 34 -101.86 -22.39 77.37
N CYS A 35 -102.26 -23.66 77.21
CA CYS A 35 -103.34 -24.12 76.35
C CYS A 35 -104.21 -25.10 77.14
N THR A 36 -105.52 -25.10 76.93
CA THR A 36 -106.50 -25.96 77.63
C THR A 36 -107.18 -27.00 76.72
N GLY A 37 -106.57 -27.33 75.57
CA GLY A 37 -107.08 -28.31 74.60
C GLY A 37 -106.17 -29.52 74.39
N HIS A 38 -106.75 -30.67 74.04
CA HIS A 38 -106.00 -31.87 73.67
C HIS A 38 -105.16 -31.63 72.39
N ARG A 39 -103.87 -32.00 72.42
CA ARG A 39 -102.91 -31.99 71.28
C ARG A 39 -102.49 -30.62 70.70
N CYS A 40 -102.28 -29.59 71.53
CA CYS A 40 -101.81 -28.27 71.06
C CYS A 40 -100.28 -28.06 70.98
N ASN A 41 -99.47 -29.12 70.87
CA ASN A 41 -98.01 -29.02 70.70
C ASN A 41 -97.55 -29.98 69.59
N ASP A 42 -97.88 -29.66 68.33
CA ASP A 42 -97.56 -30.48 67.15
C ASP A 42 -96.37 -29.95 66.32
N GLY A 43 -95.74 -28.86 66.77
CA GLY A 43 -94.57 -28.25 66.13
C GLY A 43 -94.86 -27.52 64.80
N LYS A 44 -96.12 -27.44 64.35
CA LYS A 44 -96.49 -26.75 63.10
C LYS A 44 -96.94 -25.32 63.35
N ASN A 45 -95.97 -24.43 63.51
CA ASN A 45 -95.98 -22.99 63.16
C ASN A 45 -94.83 -22.29 63.90
N PHE A 46 -93.59 -22.62 63.54
CA PHE A 46 -92.44 -21.78 63.86
C PHE A 46 -92.07 -20.97 62.62
N PRO A 47 -92.06 -19.64 62.68
CA PRO A 47 -91.55 -18.83 61.58
C PRO A 47 -90.03 -19.02 61.45
N TYR A 48 -89.53 -18.86 60.23
CA TYR A 48 -88.09 -18.70 60.01
C TYR A 48 -87.69 -17.26 60.32
N TYR A 49 -86.42 -17.02 60.62
CA TYR A 49 -85.91 -15.66 60.85
C TYR A 49 -84.68 -15.38 59.99
N CYS A 50 -84.70 -14.25 59.31
CA CYS A 50 -83.54 -13.64 58.67
C CYS A 50 -83.08 -12.45 59.52
N LEU A 51 -81.79 -12.07 59.49
CA LEU A 51 -81.41 -10.77 60.06
C LEU A 51 -81.90 -9.63 59.17
N ASN A 52 -82.08 -8.45 59.74
CA ASN A 52 -82.34 -7.22 59.01
C ASN A 52 -81.03 -6.61 58.48
N SER A 53 -81.14 -5.52 57.70
CA SER A 53 -80.01 -4.76 57.13
C SER A 53 -78.98 -4.26 58.17
N ASP A 54 -79.42 -4.06 59.42
CA ASP A 54 -78.58 -3.64 60.55
C ASP A 54 -77.73 -4.78 61.16
N GLY A 55 -77.95 -6.04 60.76
CA GLY A 55 -77.23 -7.23 61.25
C GLY A 55 -77.56 -7.64 62.69
N THR A 56 -78.61 -7.08 63.30
CA THR A 56 -78.95 -7.24 64.73
C THR A 56 -80.44 -7.47 65.02
N SER A 57 -81.35 -6.87 64.25
CA SER A 57 -82.79 -7.13 64.34
C SER A 57 -83.20 -8.33 63.48
N LEU A 58 -84.29 -9.02 63.85
CA LEU A 58 -84.79 -10.22 63.18
C LEU A 58 -86.05 -9.90 62.37
N LEU A 59 -86.10 -10.42 61.14
CA LEU A 59 -87.23 -10.38 60.23
C LEU A 59 -87.91 -11.75 60.22
N GLU A 60 -89.22 -11.77 60.48
CA GLU A 60 -90.03 -13.00 60.49
C GLU A 60 -90.38 -13.42 59.05
N CYS A 61 -90.07 -14.68 58.69
CA CYS A 61 -90.06 -15.15 57.31
C CYS A 61 -90.84 -16.46 57.10
N PRO A 62 -91.58 -16.60 55.98
CA PRO A 62 -92.33 -17.81 55.64
C PRO A 62 -91.46 -18.95 55.05
N SER A 63 -90.16 -18.73 54.86
CA SER A 63 -89.22 -19.71 54.30
C SER A 63 -87.83 -19.61 54.94
N PRO A 64 -87.02 -20.67 54.96
CA PRO A 64 -85.66 -20.65 55.50
C PRO A 64 -84.65 -19.88 54.63
N ASN A 65 -85.06 -19.46 53.42
CA ASN A 65 -84.20 -18.69 52.53
C ASN A 65 -84.25 -17.22 52.92
N CYS A 66 -83.07 -16.61 52.96
CA CYS A 66 -82.82 -15.20 53.21
C CYS A 66 -81.97 -14.63 52.08
N TYR A 67 -82.16 -13.35 51.78
CA TYR A 67 -81.29 -12.61 50.88
C TYR A 67 -80.73 -11.33 51.51
N ILE A 68 -79.68 -10.79 50.90
CA ILE A 68 -79.25 -9.40 51.08
C ILE A 68 -78.81 -8.81 49.74
N ASP A 69 -79.25 -7.59 49.43
CA ASP A 69 -78.84 -6.83 48.26
C ASP A 69 -77.63 -5.90 48.53
N LYS A 70 -77.01 -5.40 47.47
CA LYS A 70 -75.86 -4.47 47.55
C LYS A 70 -76.20 -3.10 48.16
N LYS A 71 -77.49 -2.74 48.28
CA LYS A 71 -77.97 -1.57 49.04
C LYS A 71 -78.14 -1.89 50.53
N LEU A 72 -77.74 -3.10 50.96
CA LEU A 72 -77.88 -3.67 52.30
C LEU A 72 -79.32 -4.02 52.71
N ASN A 73 -80.30 -4.00 51.79
CA ASN A 73 -81.65 -4.46 52.10
C ASN A 73 -81.63 -5.98 52.28
N ALA A 74 -82.08 -6.46 53.43
CA ALA A 74 -82.22 -7.87 53.73
C ALA A 74 -83.71 -8.27 53.70
N GLY A 75 -84.01 -9.50 53.28
CA GLY A 75 -85.39 -9.96 53.18
C GLY A 75 -85.54 -11.48 53.11
N CYS A 76 -86.81 -11.91 53.16
CA CYS A 76 -87.20 -13.32 53.09
C CYS A 76 -87.25 -13.83 51.64
N GLY A 77 -86.93 -15.11 51.44
CA GLY A 77 -86.92 -15.75 50.12
C GLY A 77 -85.57 -15.64 49.41
N THR A 78 -85.57 -15.86 48.10
CA THR A 78 -84.37 -15.73 47.25
C THR A 78 -84.40 -14.43 46.44
N CYS A 79 -83.24 -13.97 45.96
CA CYS A 79 -83.09 -12.84 45.05
C CYS A 79 -83.96 -13.01 43.79
N ASP A 80 -84.00 -14.23 43.24
CA ASP A 80 -84.82 -14.59 42.08
C ASP A 80 -86.33 -14.57 42.38
N GLY A 81 -86.75 -15.11 43.54
CA GLY A 81 -88.16 -15.12 43.94
C GLY A 81 -88.73 -13.70 44.13
N ASN A 82 -87.87 -12.75 44.49
CA ASN A 82 -88.23 -11.35 44.74
C ASN A 82 -87.95 -10.40 43.56
N LYS A 83 -87.47 -10.91 42.41
CA LYS A 83 -87.16 -10.11 41.19
C LYS A 83 -86.25 -8.90 41.46
N ILE A 84 -85.14 -9.11 42.15
CA ILE A 84 -84.24 -8.02 42.54
C ILE A 84 -83.28 -7.69 41.39
N ASP A 85 -83.45 -6.53 40.75
CA ASP A 85 -82.62 -6.02 39.64
C ASP A 85 -81.22 -5.49 40.08
N ILE A 86 -80.77 -5.83 41.28
CA ILE A 86 -79.52 -5.37 41.90
C ILE A 86 -78.78 -6.59 42.45
N SER A 87 -77.45 -6.59 42.37
CA SER A 87 -76.57 -7.60 42.97
C SER A 87 -77.00 -8.02 44.36
N CYS A 88 -77.32 -9.29 44.51
CA CYS A 88 -77.96 -9.87 45.68
C CYS A 88 -77.38 -11.26 45.97
N VAL A 89 -77.35 -11.67 47.25
CA VAL A 89 -76.79 -12.96 47.69
C VAL A 89 -77.85 -13.78 48.42
N ASP A 90 -78.15 -14.97 47.87
CA ASP A 90 -78.98 -15.97 48.52
C ASP A 90 -78.26 -16.66 49.68
N CYS A 91 -79.03 -17.08 50.68
CA CYS A 91 -78.54 -17.92 51.76
C CYS A 91 -79.65 -18.69 52.50
N SER A 92 -79.25 -19.79 53.15
CA SER A 92 -80.09 -20.75 53.86
C SER A 92 -79.74 -20.91 55.35
N ASP A 93 -79.13 -19.89 55.97
CA ASP A 93 -78.78 -19.86 57.39
C ASP A 93 -79.21 -18.52 58.04
N PHE A 94 -79.53 -18.52 59.33
CA PHE A 94 -80.12 -17.37 60.02
C PHE A 94 -79.13 -16.23 60.34
N LYS A 95 -77.83 -16.40 60.00
CA LYS A 95 -76.75 -15.43 60.29
C LYS A 95 -76.01 -14.87 59.07
N CYS A 96 -76.36 -15.30 57.86
CA CYS A 96 -75.46 -15.17 56.72
C CYS A 96 -75.76 -14.00 55.78
N ASN A 97 -76.88 -13.29 55.95
CA ASN A 97 -77.14 -12.00 55.30
C ASN A 97 -76.35 -10.86 55.98
N SER A 98 -75.05 -11.08 56.18
CA SER A 98 -74.12 -10.09 56.72
C SER A 98 -73.42 -9.33 55.59
N ARG A 99 -73.03 -8.08 55.87
CA ARG A 99 -72.25 -7.25 54.94
C ARG A 99 -70.93 -7.91 54.50
N ASN A 100 -70.35 -8.76 55.33
CA ASN A 100 -69.15 -9.54 54.99
C ASN A 100 -69.41 -10.52 53.84
N LYS A 101 -70.59 -11.17 53.80
CA LYS A 101 -70.93 -12.11 52.73
C LYS A 101 -71.07 -11.41 51.37
N LEU A 102 -71.56 -10.17 51.34
CA LEU A 102 -71.54 -9.33 50.13
C LEU A 102 -70.11 -9.00 49.69
N ASN A 103 -69.25 -8.59 50.62
CA ASN A 103 -67.84 -8.25 50.33
C ASN A 103 -67.02 -9.45 49.84
N GLU A 104 -67.33 -10.67 50.31
CA GLU A 104 -66.71 -11.94 49.90
C GLU A 104 -67.30 -12.54 48.60
N THR A 105 -68.38 -11.94 48.08
CA THR A 105 -69.06 -12.38 46.86
C THR A 105 -68.56 -11.61 45.64
N VAL A 106 -68.24 -12.35 44.57
CA VAL A 106 -67.86 -11.78 43.28
C VAL A 106 -69.12 -11.59 42.45
N PHE A 107 -69.45 -10.34 42.13
CA PHE A 107 -70.41 -9.99 41.09
C PHE A 107 -69.64 -9.62 39.81
N CYS A 108 -70.26 -9.80 38.66
CA CYS A 108 -69.66 -9.49 37.36
C CYS A 108 -70.52 -8.48 36.61
N TYR A 109 -69.91 -7.69 35.73
CA TYR A 109 -70.68 -7.04 34.68
C TYR A 109 -71.20 -8.11 33.71
N GLU A 110 -72.42 -7.89 33.23
CA GLU A 110 -73.10 -8.74 32.26
C GLU A 110 -73.43 -7.89 31.02
N ARG A 111 -73.09 -8.41 29.84
CA ARG A 111 -73.35 -7.79 28.54
C ARG A 111 -73.40 -8.86 27.47
N GLU A 112 -74.50 -8.92 26.72
CA GLU A 112 -74.59 -9.67 25.46
C GLU A 112 -74.15 -8.79 24.27
N GLU A 113 -73.87 -9.40 23.12
CA GLU A 113 -73.53 -8.65 21.90
C GLU A 113 -74.62 -7.61 21.54
N ASN A 114 -74.20 -6.39 21.22
CA ASN A 114 -75.04 -5.20 21.02
C ASN A 114 -75.80 -4.71 22.27
N GLY A 115 -75.61 -5.34 23.44
CA GLY A 115 -76.24 -4.96 24.71
C GLY A 115 -75.54 -3.80 25.43
N GLN A 116 -76.23 -3.23 26.41
CA GLN A 116 -75.64 -2.31 27.39
C GLN A 116 -75.04 -3.10 28.56
N GLU A 117 -73.89 -2.64 29.06
CA GLU A 117 -73.28 -3.15 30.29
C GLU A 117 -74.20 -2.93 31.49
N LYS A 118 -74.43 -3.98 32.27
CA LYS A 118 -75.17 -3.92 33.53
C LYS A 118 -74.40 -4.67 34.62
N GLU A 119 -74.54 -4.23 35.86
CA GLU A 119 -74.07 -5.00 37.01
C GLU A 119 -74.96 -6.25 37.16
N GLY A 120 -74.35 -7.44 37.15
CA GLY A 120 -75.05 -8.71 37.26
C GLY A 120 -75.72 -8.86 38.62
N SER A 121 -77.00 -9.23 38.62
CA SER A 121 -77.81 -9.32 39.84
C SER A 121 -77.46 -10.52 40.72
N ARG A 122 -76.73 -11.52 40.19
CA ARG A 122 -76.45 -12.79 40.87
C ARG A 122 -74.98 -12.99 41.26
N PRO A 123 -74.69 -13.77 42.31
CA PRO A 123 -73.34 -14.17 42.68
C PRO A 123 -72.69 -14.99 41.56
N CYS A 124 -71.44 -14.70 41.23
CA CYS A 124 -70.69 -15.56 40.33
C CYS A 124 -70.16 -16.79 41.06
N THR A 125 -70.79 -17.95 40.84
CA THR A 125 -70.44 -19.23 41.48
C THR A 125 -68.98 -19.65 41.26
N GLU A 126 -68.41 -19.37 40.09
CA GLU A 126 -66.99 -19.65 39.79
C GLU A 126 -66.01 -18.64 40.42
N LYS A 127 -66.51 -17.59 41.11
CA LYS A 127 -65.73 -16.47 41.66
C LYS A 127 -64.78 -15.81 40.64
N ARG A 128 -65.20 -15.77 39.38
CA ARG A 128 -64.42 -15.26 38.24
C ARG A 128 -65.33 -14.62 37.22
N CYS A 129 -65.00 -13.40 36.81
CA CYS A 129 -65.68 -12.71 35.73
C CYS A 129 -64.84 -12.76 34.45
N PHE A 130 -65.48 -12.67 33.29
CA PHE A 130 -64.82 -12.54 31.99
C PHE A 130 -65.29 -11.31 31.22
N ILE A 131 -64.41 -10.79 30.37
CA ILE A 131 -64.74 -9.86 29.28
C ILE A 131 -64.06 -10.36 28.01
N SER A 132 -64.82 -10.45 26.92
CA SER A 132 -64.33 -10.89 25.60
C SER A 132 -64.87 -10.00 24.49
N ALA A 133 -64.09 -9.70 23.47
CA ALA A 133 -64.56 -8.95 22.31
C ALA A 133 -64.01 -9.51 21.00
N ASP A 134 -64.88 -9.65 20.00
CA ASP A 134 -64.47 -10.12 18.67
C ASP A 134 -63.87 -8.99 17.83
N THR A 135 -62.56 -8.77 18.01
CA THR A 135 -61.80 -7.75 17.28
C THR A 135 -61.66 -8.04 15.77
N THR A 136 -62.11 -9.20 15.27
CA THR A 136 -62.12 -9.48 13.82
C THR A 136 -63.35 -8.90 13.13
N LYS A 137 -64.41 -8.57 13.89
CA LYS A 137 -65.67 -7.98 13.38
C LYS A 137 -65.71 -6.45 13.47
N GLY A 138 -64.73 -5.82 14.11
CA GLY A 138 -64.67 -4.37 14.26
C GLY A 138 -63.33 -3.88 14.79
N GLU A 139 -62.68 -2.99 14.03
CA GLU A 139 -61.39 -2.37 14.42
C GLU A 139 -61.56 -1.02 15.14
N SER A 140 -62.75 -0.39 15.10
CA SER A 140 -62.97 0.93 15.74
C SER A 140 -63.42 0.81 17.20
N GLU A 141 -63.17 1.86 17.99
CA GLU A 141 -63.59 1.93 19.40
C GLU A 141 -65.13 1.88 19.58
N GLY A 142 -65.89 2.30 18.55
CA GLY A 142 -67.35 2.16 18.51
C GLY A 142 -67.79 0.71 18.29
N ASP A 143 -67.08 -0.04 17.45
CA ASP A 143 -67.42 -1.44 17.15
C ASP A 143 -67.05 -2.39 18.31
N LEU A 144 -65.97 -2.10 19.03
CA LEU A 144 -65.55 -2.85 20.22
C LEU A 144 -66.70 -3.01 21.23
N LYS A 145 -67.49 -1.96 21.48
CA LYS A 145 -68.65 -2.03 22.39
C LYS A 145 -69.75 -2.96 21.90
N LYS A 146 -69.92 -3.06 20.58
CA LYS A 146 -70.94 -3.85 19.89
C LYS A 146 -70.64 -5.35 19.95
N TYR A 147 -69.37 -5.71 19.83
CA TYR A 147 -68.89 -7.09 19.82
C TYR A 147 -68.30 -7.56 21.17
N THR A 148 -68.41 -6.75 22.23
CA THR A 148 -68.06 -7.14 23.60
C THR A 148 -69.15 -8.00 24.24
N ARG A 149 -68.75 -9.11 24.88
CA ARG A 149 -69.54 -9.88 25.84
C ARG A 149 -68.87 -9.88 27.22
N GLN A 150 -69.67 -9.83 28.28
CA GLN A 150 -69.24 -9.84 29.67
C GLN A 150 -70.13 -10.79 30.48
N GLY A 151 -69.56 -11.50 31.45
CA GLY A 151 -70.35 -12.33 32.37
C GLY A 151 -69.53 -13.05 33.43
N CYS A 152 -70.19 -13.95 34.15
CA CYS A 152 -69.58 -14.88 35.10
C CYS A 152 -68.98 -16.11 34.40
N GLY A 153 -67.86 -16.60 34.92
CA GLY A 153 -67.23 -17.86 34.51
C GLY A 153 -65.92 -17.68 33.73
N LYS A 154 -65.62 -18.65 32.87
CA LYS A 154 -64.45 -18.66 31.99
C LYS A 154 -64.75 -17.98 30.66
N CYS A 155 -63.70 -17.65 29.93
CA CYS A 155 -63.79 -17.17 28.55
C CYS A 155 -64.61 -18.12 27.66
N PRO A 156 -65.56 -17.61 26.84
CA PRO A 156 -66.49 -18.44 26.07
C PRO A 156 -65.82 -19.16 24.89
N SER A 157 -64.70 -18.66 24.40
CA SER A 157 -63.90 -19.28 23.33
C SER A 157 -62.43 -18.87 23.46
N PRO A 158 -61.46 -19.78 23.20
CA PRO A 158 -60.05 -19.40 23.10
C PRO A 158 -59.75 -18.59 21.82
N ALA A 159 -60.58 -18.71 20.77
CA ALA A 159 -60.38 -18.05 19.49
C ALA A 159 -60.77 -16.57 19.46
N ILE A 160 -61.37 -16.06 20.55
CA ILE A 160 -61.82 -14.67 20.67
C ILE A 160 -61.02 -14.01 21.81
N PRO A 161 -60.45 -12.81 21.60
CA PRO A 161 -59.80 -12.03 22.65
C PRO A 161 -60.62 -11.98 23.93
N CYS A 162 -60.05 -12.44 25.03
CA CYS A 162 -60.74 -12.51 26.32
C CYS A 162 -59.78 -12.36 27.50
N GLN A 163 -60.28 -11.77 28.58
CA GLN A 163 -59.63 -11.69 29.88
C GLN A 163 -60.57 -12.17 30.99
N THR A 164 -59.97 -12.61 32.10
CA THR A 164 -60.70 -12.98 33.32
C THR A 164 -60.09 -12.34 34.56
N CYS A 165 -60.90 -12.15 35.59
CA CYS A 165 -60.51 -11.50 36.84
C CYS A 165 -61.39 -12.03 38.00
N ASN A 166 -60.91 -11.94 39.24
CA ASN A 166 -61.51 -12.62 40.40
C ASN A 166 -62.03 -11.66 41.49
N SER A 167 -62.08 -10.35 41.24
CA SER A 167 -62.67 -9.34 42.13
C SER A 167 -64.07 -8.94 41.66
N SER A 168 -64.90 -8.41 42.56
CA SER A 168 -66.24 -7.96 42.18
C SER A 168 -66.18 -6.79 41.19
N LEU A 169 -67.01 -6.83 40.14
CA LEU A 169 -67.11 -5.84 39.05
C LEU A 169 -65.80 -5.54 38.30
N CYS A 170 -64.93 -6.54 38.18
CA CYS A 170 -63.61 -6.36 37.59
C CYS A 170 -63.58 -6.39 36.06
N ASN A 171 -64.57 -6.99 35.41
CA ASN A 171 -64.60 -7.29 33.97
C ASN A 171 -65.14 -6.14 33.12
N ASN A 172 -64.70 -4.90 33.39
CA ASN A 172 -65.10 -3.69 32.66
C ASN A 172 -64.29 -3.49 31.36
N GLU A 173 -64.68 -2.50 30.55
CA GLU A 173 -63.98 -2.17 29.30
C GLU A 173 -62.48 -1.80 29.50
N THR A 174 -62.12 -1.21 30.64
CA THR A 174 -60.72 -0.86 30.96
C THR A 174 -59.84 -2.11 31.05
N LEU A 175 -60.30 -3.16 31.73
CA LEU A 175 -59.58 -4.44 31.82
C LEU A 175 -59.21 -4.95 30.41
N PHE A 176 -60.16 -4.91 29.47
CA PHE A 176 -59.90 -5.33 28.09
C PHE A 176 -58.87 -4.42 27.38
N LYS A 177 -59.01 -3.09 27.52
CA LYS A 177 -58.10 -2.10 26.89
C LYS A 177 -56.68 -2.12 27.46
N ASP A 178 -56.48 -2.58 28.70
CA ASP A 178 -55.16 -2.67 29.35
C ASP A 178 -54.27 -3.81 28.80
N SER A 179 -54.80 -4.66 27.92
CA SER A 179 -54.02 -5.69 27.21
C SER A 179 -54.06 -5.51 25.69
N HIS A 180 -52.91 -5.74 25.07
CA HIS A 180 -52.86 -6.11 23.67
C HIS A 180 -53.28 -7.58 23.51
N TYR A 181 -53.64 -8.02 22.30
CA TYR A 181 -54.07 -9.42 22.07
C TYR A 181 -53.38 -10.00 20.86
N CYS A 182 -52.76 -11.16 21.03
CA CYS A 182 -51.99 -11.85 20.01
C CYS A 182 -52.45 -13.30 19.88
N TRP A 183 -52.21 -13.92 18.72
CA TRP A 183 -52.34 -15.37 18.60
C TRP A 183 -51.21 -16.07 19.36
N ALA A 184 -51.55 -17.06 20.19
CA ALA A 184 -50.63 -18.07 20.71
C ALA A 184 -50.55 -19.29 19.78
N GLU A 185 -51.70 -19.66 19.20
CA GLU A 185 -51.86 -20.71 18.18
C GLU A 185 -52.91 -20.25 17.16
N THR A 186 -53.09 -20.97 16.04
CA THR A 186 -53.96 -20.53 14.93
C THR A 186 -55.39 -20.19 15.34
N ASN A 187 -55.91 -20.84 16.39
CA ASN A 187 -57.26 -20.63 16.93
C ASN A 187 -57.26 -20.25 18.43
N THR A 188 -56.11 -19.81 18.98
CA THR A 188 -55.96 -19.51 20.41
C THR A 188 -55.36 -18.12 20.59
N THR A 189 -56.14 -17.21 21.17
CA THR A 189 -55.72 -15.84 21.52
C THR A 189 -55.21 -15.79 22.95
N ILE A 190 -54.26 -14.88 23.23
CA ILE A 190 -53.78 -14.58 24.57
C ILE A 190 -53.75 -13.07 24.84
N PRO A 191 -54.08 -12.62 26.06
CA PRO A 191 -53.89 -11.24 26.50
C PRO A 191 -52.41 -11.00 26.81
N CYS A 192 -51.88 -9.91 26.28
CA CYS A 192 -50.52 -9.43 26.43
C CYS A 192 -50.56 -8.11 27.17
N LYS A 193 -50.13 -8.08 28.44
CA LYS A 193 -50.09 -6.82 29.22
C LYS A 193 -49.20 -5.80 28.53
N ILE A 194 -49.76 -4.62 28.23
CA ILE A 194 -49.09 -3.56 27.47
C ILE A 194 -47.81 -3.11 28.18
N SER A 195 -47.84 -3.03 29.51
CA SER A 195 -46.71 -2.66 30.37
C SER A 195 -45.55 -3.66 30.39
N GLU A 196 -45.77 -4.91 29.98
CA GLU A 196 -44.79 -6.01 30.09
C GLU A 196 -44.23 -6.41 28.72
N TYR A 197 -45.07 -6.47 27.69
CA TYR A 197 -44.71 -6.94 26.35
C TYR A 197 -44.62 -5.83 25.30
N GLY A 198 -45.11 -4.63 25.62
CA GLY A 198 -45.47 -3.62 24.64
C GLY A 198 -46.67 -4.06 23.78
N ASN A 199 -47.16 -3.16 22.91
CA ASN A 199 -48.20 -3.47 21.93
C ASN A 199 -47.65 -4.29 20.76
N VAL A 200 -46.93 -5.38 21.02
CA VAL A 200 -46.20 -6.17 20.01
C VAL A 200 -46.71 -7.60 20.01
N CYS A 201 -47.05 -8.10 18.82
CA CYS A 201 -47.27 -9.52 18.56
C CYS A 201 -46.17 -10.04 17.63
N TYR A 202 -45.75 -11.31 17.80
CA TYR A 202 -44.78 -11.96 16.93
C TYR A 202 -45.29 -13.28 16.36
N TYR A 203 -44.86 -13.61 15.14
CA TYR A 203 -44.97 -14.91 14.49
C TYR A 203 -43.55 -15.36 14.13
N ALA A 204 -43.09 -16.49 14.66
CA ALA A 204 -41.74 -16.99 14.47
C ALA A 204 -41.71 -18.39 13.84
N VAL A 205 -40.73 -18.61 12.96
CA VAL A 205 -40.33 -19.91 12.43
C VAL A 205 -38.94 -20.22 12.96
N ILE A 206 -38.82 -21.39 13.60
CA ILE A 206 -37.63 -21.88 14.30
C ILE A 206 -37.16 -23.15 13.59
N ASN A 207 -35.90 -23.16 13.15
CA ASN A 207 -35.28 -24.29 12.43
C ASN A 207 -36.18 -24.82 11.29
N ASP A 208 -36.71 -23.89 10.49
CA ASP A 208 -37.49 -24.12 9.26
C ASP A 208 -38.74 -25.01 9.39
N SER A 209 -39.18 -25.32 10.61
CA SER A 209 -40.20 -26.36 10.86
C SER A 209 -41.10 -26.09 12.08
N LYS A 210 -40.55 -25.60 13.20
CA LYS A 210 -41.34 -25.26 14.40
C LYS A 210 -41.88 -23.84 14.27
N VAL A 211 -43.19 -23.66 14.39
CA VAL A 211 -43.83 -22.34 14.49
C VAL A 211 -44.07 -22.00 15.96
N GLU A 212 -43.86 -20.75 16.33
CA GLU A 212 -44.21 -20.22 17.65
C GLU A 212 -44.65 -18.76 17.53
N GLN A 213 -45.69 -18.35 18.24
CA GLN A 213 -46.29 -17.02 18.10
C GLN A 213 -46.86 -16.55 19.45
N GLY A 214 -46.96 -15.24 19.67
CA GLY A 214 -47.49 -14.69 20.92
C GLY A 214 -47.09 -13.24 21.20
N CYS A 215 -46.98 -12.92 22.48
CA CYS A 215 -46.71 -11.58 23.00
C CYS A 215 -45.22 -11.17 22.94
N GLY A 216 -44.98 -9.90 22.58
CA GLY A 216 -43.73 -9.19 22.83
C GLY A 216 -42.59 -9.43 21.85
N ASP A 217 -41.43 -8.84 22.17
CA ASP A 217 -40.28 -8.81 21.26
C ASP A 217 -39.42 -10.09 21.27
N LYS A 218 -39.59 -10.93 22.30
CA LYS A 218 -38.78 -12.13 22.63
C LYS A 218 -37.28 -11.96 22.34
N THR A 219 -36.57 -11.39 23.29
CA THR A 219 -35.11 -11.23 23.27
C THR A 219 -34.33 -12.51 23.62
N SER A 220 -35.03 -13.56 24.09
CA SER A 220 -34.46 -14.75 24.74
C SER A 220 -34.21 -15.96 23.85
N TRP A 221 -34.47 -15.91 22.53
CA TRP A 221 -34.21 -17.04 21.62
C TRP A 221 -32.74 -17.50 21.69
N THR A 222 -32.51 -18.80 21.84
CA THR A 222 -31.16 -19.41 21.92
C THR A 222 -30.84 -20.25 20.69
N GLU A 223 -31.86 -20.62 19.92
CA GLU A 223 -31.78 -21.39 18.69
C GLU A 223 -31.14 -20.59 17.55
N TYR A 224 -30.45 -21.30 16.65
CA TYR A 224 -29.59 -20.69 15.62
C TYR A 224 -30.35 -20.07 14.43
N ASN A 225 -31.52 -20.61 14.08
CA ASN A 225 -32.33 -20.16 12.94
C ASN A 225 -33.73 -19.77 13.42
N VAL A 226 -33.89 -18.56 13.96
CA VAL A 226 -35.21 -17.98 14.29
C VAL A 226 -35.49 -16.79 13.37
N LEU A 227 -36.53 -16.91 12.56
CA LEU A 227 -37.11 -15.81 11.80
C LEU A 227 -38.39 -15.37 12.52
N ALA A 228 -38.46 -14.12 12.98
CA ALA A 228 -39.62 -13.58 13.67
C ALA A 228 -40.16 -12.35 12.93
N ALA A 229 -41.37 -12.45 12.38
CA ALA A 229 -42.14 -11.31 11.92
C ALA A 229 -42.92 -10.73 13.09
N LYS A 230 -42.81 -9.42 13.29
CA LYS A 230 -43.43 -8.66 14.37
C LYS A 230 -44.39 -7.64 13.77
N CYS A 231 -45.40 -7.30 14.54
CA CYS A 231 -46.37 -6.28 14.22
C CYS A 231 -46.75 -5.53 15.50
N GLN A 232 -46.99 -4.22 15.38
CA GLN A 232 -47.17 -3.33 16.52
C GLN A 232 -48.50 -2.58 16.41
N ASN A 233 -49.14 -2.33 17.55
CA ASN A 233 -50.40 -1.57 17.69
C ASN A 233 -51.59 -2.13 16.89
N LYS A 234 -51.60 -3.44 16.57
CA LYS A 234 -52.73 -4.12 15.92
C LYS A 234 -53.00 -5.47 16.57
N HIS A 235 -54.22 -5.71 17.04
CA HIS A 235 -54.58 -6.99 17.64
C HIS A 235 -54.53 -8.11 16.60
N LEU A 236 -54.18 -9.33 17.01
CA LEU A 236 -54.27 -10.56 16.21
C LEU A 236 -53.48 -10.52 14.88
N CYS A 237 -52.51 -9.63 14.76
CA CYS A 237 -51.77 -9.37 13.52
C CYS A 237 -50.69 -10.42 13.21
N ASN A 238 -50.23 -11.18 14.22
CA ASN A 238 -49.15 -12.14 14.12
C ASN A 238 -49.58 -13.44 13.42
N THR A 239 -49.71 -13.37 12.10
CA THR A 239 -50.19 -14.46 11.25
C THR A 239 -49.10 -14.98 10.31
N LYS A 240 -49.30 -16.18 9.77
CA LYS A 240 -48.46 -16.70 8.67
C LYS A 240 -48.43 -15.76 7.45
N LYS A 241 -49.52 -15.01 7.21
CA LYS A 241 -49.58 -13.99 6.15
C LYS A 241 -48.58 -12.87 6.41
N LEU A 242 -48.59 -12.26 7.61
CA LEU A 242 -47.59 -11.26 8.02
C LEU A 242 -46.17 -11.78 7.84
N PHE A 243 -45.90 -13.03 8.21
CA PHE A 243 -44.59 -13.63 8.06
C PHE A 243 -44.15 -13.74 6.60
N ASN A 244 -45.03 -14.24 5.72
CA ASN A 244 -44.74 -14.37 4.29
C ASN A 244 -44.57 -13.02 3.58
N GLU A 245 -45.30 -11.99 4.02
CA GLU A 245 -45.23 -10.62 3.48
C GLU A 245 -44.08 -9.79 4.08
N SER A 246 -43.40 -10.29 5.12
CA SER A 246 -42.29 -9.59 5.78
C SER A 246 -40.98 -9.72 5.01
N LEU A 247 -40.28 -8.59 4.85
CA LEU A 247 -38.91 -8.58 4.34
C LEU A 247 -37.93 -8.91 5.48
N PHE A 248 -37.10 -9.93 5.28
CA PHE A 248 -36.01 -10.31 6.19
C PHE A 248 -34.66 -10.04 5.55
N CYS A 249 -33.81 -9.27 6.24
CA CYS A 249 -32.46 -8.94 5.78
C CYS A 249 -31.40 -9.58 6.66
N LEU A 250 -30.24 -9.85 6.07
CA LEU A 250 -29.02 -10.15 6.83
C LEU A 250 -28.61 -8.91 7.63
N ASN A 251 -28.16 -9.11 8.86
CA ASN A 251 -27.80 -8.07 9.81
C ASN A 251 -26.40 -8.32 10.38
N LYS A 252 -25.43 -7.48 10.01
CA LYS A 252 -24.03 -7.59 10.45
C LYS A 252 -23.50 -6.21 10.80
N ALA A 253 -23.15 -6.03 12.07
CA ALA A 253 -22.54 -4.79 12.57
C ALA A 253 -21.07 -4.65 12.12
N LYS A 254 -20.62 -3.40 11.99
CA LYS A 254 -19.30 -2.99 11.49
C LYS A 254 -18.11 -3.70 12.13
N ASP A 255 -18.17 -4.05 13.41
CA ASP A 255 -17.06 -4.62 14.17
C ASP A 255 -17.15 -6.14 14.40
N MET A 256 -18.13 -6.82 13.80
CA MET A 256 -18.22 -8.28 13.88
C MET A 256 -17.38 -8.94 12.77
N LEU A 257 -16.33 -9.67 13.14
CA LEU A 257 -15.50 -10.44 12.21
C LEU A 257 -16.32 -11.50 11.45
N VAL A 258 -17.21 -12.20 12.16
CA VAL A 258 -18.10 -13.23 11.61
C VAL A 258 -19.53 -12.71 11.60
N VAL A 259 -20.36 -13.15 10.65
CA VAL A 259 -21.83 -13.01 10.76
C VAL A 259 -22.25 -13.82 12.00
N SER A 260 -22.49 -13.16 13.13
CA SER A 260 -22.88 -13.86 14.36
C SER A 260 -24.26 -14.49 14.18
N LYS A 261 -24.49 -15.65 14.80
CA LYS A 261 -25.61 -16.57 14.48
C LYS A 261 -27.01 -16.10 14.94
N LYS A 262 -27.26 -14.79 15.01
CA LYS A 262 -28.53 -14.12 15.34
C LYS A 262 -28.87 -13.00 14.34
N SER A 263 -28.34 -13.10 13.13
CA SER A 263 -28.18 -12.02 12.15
C SER A 263 -29.34 -11.84 11.17
N LEU A 264 -30.58 -12.14 11.56
CA LEU A 264 -31.76 -12.02 10.67
C LEU A 264 -32.71 -10.99 11.27
N LYS A 265 -33.04 -9.93 10.53
CA LYS A 265 -33.87 -8.82 11.00
C LYS A 265 -35.01 -8.56 10.03
N GLN A 266 -36.23 -8.43 10.56
CA GLN A 266 -37.39 -7.94 9.81
C GLN A 266 -37.20 -6.45 9.49
N CYS A 267 -37.48 -6.05 8.26
CA CYS A 267 -37.26 -4.71 7.74
C CYS A 267 -38.50 -4.21 6.98
N ASN A 268 -38.69 -2.89 6.92
CA ASN A 268 -39.93 -2.29 6.40
C ASN A 268 -39.90 -1.96 4.90
N GLU A 269 -38.72 -1.80 4.30
CA GLU A 269 -38.58 -1.33 2.91
C GLU A 269 -37.57 -2.15 2.10
N GLU A 270 -36.28 -2.06 2.46
CA GLU A 270 -35.16 -2.59 1.68
C GLU A 270 -34.07 -3.15 2.61
N CYS A 271 -33.25 -4.05 2.07
CA CYS A 271 -32.02 -4.53 2.68
C CYS A 271 -30.81 -3.83 2.05
N TYR A 272 -29.78 -3.51 2.83
CA TYR A 272 -28.51 -3.01 2.30
C TYR A 272 -27.33 -3.94 2.58
N PHE A 273 -26.34 -3.92 1.68
CA PHE A 273 -24.99 -4.40 1.90
C PHE A 273 -23.99 -3.27 1.63
N ARG A 274 -23.10 -3.00 2.58
CA ARG A 274 -21.97 -2.06 2.46
C ARG A 274 -20.65 -2.80 2.66
N ARG A 275 -19.66 -2.52 1.82
CA ARG A 275 -18.25 -2.84 2.11
C ARG A 275 -17.47 -1.56 2.34
N LEU A 276 -16.86 -1.43 3.50
CA LEU A 276 -15.95 -0.33 3.81
C LEU A 276 -14.62 -0.50 3.07
N SER A 277 -13.91 0.60 2.85
CA SER A 277 -12.63 0.60 2.16
C SER A 277 -11.64 -0.40 2.77
N ASP A 278 -11.58 -0.48 4.11
CA ASP A 278 -10.75 -1.41 4.88
C ASP A 278 -11.11 -2.91 4.76
N GLY A 279 -12.19 -3.23 4.03
CA GLY A 279 -12.64 -4.60 3.78
C GLY A 279 -13.70 -5.12 4.74
N ARG A 280 -13.97 -4.43 5.86
CA ARG A 280 -15.10 -4.73 6.74
C ARG A 280 -16.43 -4.61 5.99
N THR A 281 -17.42 -5.37 6.45
CA THR A 281 -18.72 -5.51 5.79
C THR A 281 -19.84 -5.24 6.76
N GLU A 282 -20.83 -4.49 6.34
CA GLU A 282 -22.01 -4.15 7.13
C GLU A 282 -23.27 -4.47 6.32
N GLN A 283 -24.29 -4.98 7.01
CA GLN A 283 -25.54 -5.45 6.42
C GLN A 283 -26.69 -5.08 7.36
N GLY A 284 -27.83 -4.64 6.83
CA GLY A 284 -29.00 -4.37 7.66
C GLY A 284 -30.24 -3.90 6.90
N CYS A 285 -31.20 -3.36 7.65
CA CYS A 285 -32.41 -2.73 7.13
C CYS A 285 -32.16 -1.30 6.64
N GLY A 286 -32.91 -0.89 5.63
CA GLY A 286 -33.00 0.49 5.17
C GLY A 286 -32.23 0.72 3.87
N LYS A 287 -32.26 1.98 3.41
CA LYS A 287 -31.55 2.43 2.21
C LYS A 287 -30.24 3.08 2.60
N CYS A 288 -29.20 2.81 1.82
CA CYS A 288 -27.94 3.53 1.85
C CYS A 288 -27.73 4.30 0.54
N THR A 289 -27.06 5.45 0.64
CA THR A 289 -26.77 6.36 -0.48
C THR A 289 -25.29 6.40 -0.87
N GLU A 290 -24.43 5.70 -0.13
CA GLU A 290 -22.99 5.65 -0.40
C GLU A 290 -22.65 4.81 -1.64
N VAL A 291 -21.63 5.23 -2.38
CA VAL A 291 -21.18 4.59 -3.64
C VAL A 291 -20.82 3.11 -3.46
N ASP A 292 -20.32 2.73 -2.28
CA ASP A 292 -19.90 1.36 -1.93
C ASP A 292 -21.02 0.49 -1.34
N CYS A 293 -22.25 0.99 -1.40
CA CYS A 293 -23.41 0.33 -0.82
C CYS A 293 -24.46 -0.03 -1.88
N ARG A 294 -25.19 -1.12 -1.64
CA ARG A 294 -26.16 -1.70 -2.58
C ARG A 294 -27.42 -2.12 -1.84
N ASN A 295 -28.57 -1.70 -2.37
CA ASN A 295 -29.90 -1.96 -1.80
C ASN A 295 -30.64 -3.05 -2.60
N CYS A 296 -31.53 -3.79 -1.96
CA CYS A 296 -32.35 -4.82 -2.60
C CYS A 296 -33.64 -5.12 -1.81
N LYS A 297 -34.63 -5.77 -2.46
CA LYS A 297 -36.03 -5.90 -1.99
C LYS A 297 -36.52 -7.33 -1.72
N GLN A 298 -35.61 -8.31 -1.69
CA GLN A 298 -35.94 -9.73 -1.54
C GLN A 298 -35.39 -10.28 -0.22
N ASN A 299 -35.99 -11.34 0.31
CA ASN A 299 -35.51 -11.96 1.54
C ASN A 299 -34.04 -12.41 1.40
N PHE A 300 -33.21 -12.01 2.37
CA PHE A 300 -31.77 -12.29 2.47
C PHE A 300 -30.92 -11.83 1.26
N CYS A 301 -31.45 -10.92 0.44
CA CYS A 301 -30.81 -10.47 -0.80
C CYS A 301 -29.48 -9.73 -0.59
N ASN A 302 -29.25 -9.14 0.58
CA ASN A 302 -28.08 -8.34 0.89
C ASN A 302 -26.83 -9.18 1.20
N HIS A 303 -26.63 -10.27 0.47
CA HIS A 303 -25.45 -11.11 0.56
C HIS A 303 -24.19 -10.42 -0.01
N ARG A 304 -22.99 -10.88 0.39
CA ARG A 304 -21.70 -10.23 0.02
C ARG A 304 -21.46 -10.06 -1.50
N THR A 305 -22.15 -10.85 -2.31
CA THR A 305 -22.02 -10.90 -3.78
C THR A 305 -22.76 -9.79 -4.51
N ILE A 306 -23.75 -9.12 -3.88
CA ILE A 306 -24.40 -7.95 -4.49
C ILE A 306 -23.58 -6.66 -4.31
N GLY A 307 -22.63 -6.65 -3.37
CA GLY A 307 -21.84 -5.49 -3.00
C GLY A 307 -20.68 -5.19 -3.94
N VAL A 308 -20.01 -4.07 -3.68
CA VAL A 308 -18.71 -3.78 -4.29
C VAL A 308 -17.57 -4.49 -3.55
N LYS A 309 -16.44 -4.56 -4.23
CA LYS A 309 -15.12 -4.73 -3.63
C LYS A 309 -14.26 -3.50 -3.93
N HIS A 310 -13.12 -3.44 -3.25
CA HIS A 310 -12.12 -2.38 -3.43
C HIS A 310 -10.85 -2.97 -4.03
N CYS A 311 -10.21 -2.22 -4.90
CA CYS A 311 -8.89 -2.51 -5.45
C CYS A 311 -7.94 -1.38 -5.06
N TRP A 312 -6.66 -1.68 -4.86
CA TRP A 312 -5.63 -0.67 -4.65
C TRP A 312 -5.41 0.16 -5.93
N THR A 313 -5.00 1.41 -5.72
CA THR A 313 -4.51 2.32 -6.77
C THR A 313 -3.13 2.84 -6.40
N ASN A 314 -2.43 3.49 -7.34
CA ASN A 314 -1.03 3.92 -7.16
C ASN A 314 -0.86 4.92 -6.01
N ASN A 315 -1.87 5.74 -5.72
CA ASN A 315 -1.80 6.82 -4.73
C ASN A 315 -2.05 6.33 -3.28
N GLY A 316 -2.02 5.01 -3.03
CA GLY A 316 -2.37 4.41 -1.74
C GLY A 316 -3.87 4.43 -1.42
N THR A 317 -4.69 5.05 -2.27
CA THR A 317 -6.16 5.04 -2.20
C THR A 317 -6.75 3.79 -2.86
N THR A 318 -8.07 3.60 -2.72
CA THR A 318 -8.79 2.49 -3.37
C THR A 318 -9.84 2.98 -4.36
N CYS A 319 -10.05 2.20 -5.42
CA CYS A 319 -11.21 2.31 -6.31
C CYS A 319 -12.21 1.18 -6.02
N SER A 320 -13.47 1.38 -6.39
CA SER A 320 -14.56 0.44 -6.15
C SER A 320 -15.03 -0.22 -7.45
N THR A 321 -15.32 -1.51 -7.42
CA THR A 321 -15.80 -2.29 -8.57
C THR A 321 -16.72 -3.43 -8.12
N GLY A 322 -17.46 -4.06 -9.03
CA GLY A 322 -18.39 -5.14 -8.69
C GLY A 322 -17.69 -6.36 -8.07
N TYR A 323 -18.44 -7.16 -7.30
CA TYR A 323 -17.87 -8.30 -6.57
C TYR A 323 -17.10 -9.29 -7.46
N TYR A 324 -17.58 -9.53 -8.69
CA TYR A 324 -16.99 -10.45 -9.67
C TYR A 324 -16.06 -9.77 -10.68
N ASP A 325 -16.00 -8.43 -10.69
CA ASP A 325 -15.13 -7.68 -11.60
C ASP A 325 -13.66 -7.86 -11.20
N ASN A 326 -12.74 -7.40 -12.03
CA ASN A 326 -11.31 -7.54 -11.76
C ASN A 326 -10.71 -6.33 -11.02
N CYS A 327 -9.75 -6.63 -10.15
CA CYS A 327 -8.69 -5.70 -9.78
C CYS A 327 -7.47 -6.03 -10.64
N PHE A 328 -6.69 -5.04 -11.06
CA PHE A 328 -5.47 -5.27 -11.84
C PHE A 328 -4.23 -4.71 -11.15
N THR A 329 -3.09 -5.36 -11.41
CA THR A 329 -1.74 -4.83 -11.24
C THR A 329 -1.00 -5.04 -12.57
N GLU A 330 -0.21 -4.06 -13.00
CA GLU A 330 0.66 -4.17 -14.17
C GLU A 330 1.98 -3.41 -13.96
N ARG A 331 2.94 -3.60 -14.88
CA ARG A 331 4.18 -2.83 -14.93
C ARG A 331 4.16 -1.84 -16.10
N THR A 332 4.48 -0.57 -15.83
CA THR A 332 4.70 0.46 -16.85
C THR A 332 5.96 0.17 -17.67
N SER A 333 6.21 0.93 -18.75
CA SER A 333 7.44 0.80 -19.55
C SER A 333 8.74 0.91 -18.74
N THR A 334 8.72 1.67 -17.64
CA THR A 334 9.82 1.89 -16.68
C THR A 334 9.83 0.88 -15.54
N ASN A 335 9.09 -0.22 -15.66
CA ASN A 335 8.94 -1.25 -14.61
C ASN A 335 8.31 -0.73 -13.30
N GLU A 336 7.65 0.42 -13.29
CA GLU A 336 6.88 0.93 -12.14
C GLU A 336 5.53 0.20 -12.04
N LEU A 337 4.95 0.12 -10.83
CA LEU A 337 3.66 -0.53 -10.62
C LEU A 337 2.49 0.41 -10.96
N ASN A 338 1.60 -0.04 -11.84
CA ASN A 338 0.27 0.54 -12.04
C ASN A 338 -0.81 -0.41 -11.49
N LYS A 339 -1.83 0.13 -10.84
CA LYS A 339 -2.86 -0.63 -10.09
C LYS A 339 -4.22 0.05 -10.22
N GLY A 340 -5.28 -0.74 -10.36
CA GLY A 340 -6.63 -0.20 -10.35
C GLY A 340 -7.75 -1.24 -10.46
N CYS A 341 -8.92 -0.74 -10.87
CA CYS A 341 -10.14 -1.51 -11.08
C CYS A 341 -10.33 -1.75 -12.59
N GLY A 342 -10.85 -2.93 -12.94
CA GLY A 342 -11.07 -3.33 -14.33
C GLY A 342 -10.12 -4.43 -14.81
N ASN A 343 -10.09 -4.60 -16.13
CA ASN A 343 -9.33 -5.66 -16.80
C ASN A 343 -7.96 -5.15 -17.27
N CYS A 344 -7.06 -6.10 -17.53
CA CYS A 344 -5.76 -5.80 -18.11
C CYS A 344 -5.85 -5.22 -19.52
N THR A 345 -5.03 -4.20 -19.79
CA THR A 345 -4.86 -3.58 -21.11
C THR A 345 -3.47 -3.83 -21.71
N SER A 346 -2.54 -4.41 -20.93
CA SER A 346 -1.15 -4.65 -21.29
C SER A 346 -0.73 -6.11 -21.04
N PRO A 347 0.33 -6.62 -21.69
CA PRO A 347 0.85 -7.96 -21.44
C PRO A 347 1.64 -8.07 -20.11
N THR A 348 2.02 -6.95 -19.49
CA THR A 348 2.69 -6.89 -18.17
C THR A 348 1.69 -6.94 -17.00
N CYS A 349 0.41 -7.24 -17.28
CA CYS A 349 -0.70 -7.12 -16.33
C CYS A 349 -1.23 -8.47 -15.87
N LYS A 350 -1.65 -8.55 -14.60
CA LYS A 350 -2.44 -9.67 -14.06
C LYS A 350 -3.66 -9.16 -13.31
N THR A 351 -4.79 -9.85 -13.47
CA THR A 351 -6.04 -9.58 -12.77
C THR A 351 -6.27 -10.49 -11.57
N CYS A 352 -7.02 -10.02 -10.58
CA CYS A 352 -7.48 -10.82 -9.45
C CYS A 352 -8.89 -10.41 -8.98
N THR A 353 -9.67 -11.39 -8.52
CA THR A 353 -11.10 -11.22 -8.19
C THR A 353 -11.38 -10.90 -6.72
N GLN A 354 -10.40 -11.09 -5.82
CA GLN A 354 -10.58 -10.83 -4.38
C GLN A 354 -10.52 -9.33 -4.04
N HIS A 355 -10.87 -8.96 -2.80
CA HIS A 355 -10.77 -7.58 -2.30
C HIS A 355 -9.29 -7.24 -2.02
N ARG A 356 -8.82 -6.08 -2.53
CA ARG A 356 -7.46 -5.55 -2.32
C ARG A 356 -6.30 -6.51 -2.69
N CYS A 357 -6.56 -7.48 -3.56
CA CYS A 357 -5.59 -8.50 -3.98
C CYS A 357 -4.47 -7.99 -4.90
N ASN A 358 -4.62 -6.78 -5.44
CA ASN A 358 -3.69 -6.16 -6.39
C ASN A 358 -2.62 -5.30 -5.67
N ASP A 359 -2.10 -5.79 -4.53
CA ASP A 359 -1.19 -5.04 -3.65
C ASP A 359 0.18 -4.73 -4.30
N GLY A 360 0.61 -5.55 -5.26
CA GLY A 360 1.86 -5.43 -6.00
C GLY A 360 3.10 -5.95 -5.28
N ASN A 361 3.00 -6.46 -4.04
CA ASN A 361 4.16 -6.78 -3.19
C ASN A 361 4.98 -7.97 -3.69
N LYS A 362 4.38 -8.85 -4.50
CA LYS A 362 5.04 -10.00 -5.15
C LYS A 362 4.86 -9.97 -6.68
N PHE A 363 4.66 -8.79 -7.25
CA PHE A 363 4.41 -8.66 -8.68
C PHE A 363 5.74 -8.65 -9.45
N PRO A 364 5.92 -9.51 -10.47
CA PRO A 364 7.19 -9.62 -11.19
C PRO A 364 7.56 -8.30 -11.87
N TYR A 365 8.84 -8.17 -12.17
CA TYR A 365 9.33 -7.22 -13.16
C TYR A 365 9.29 -7.87 -14.54
N TYR A 366 9.53 -7.10 -15.58
CA TYR A 366 9.61 -7.63 -16.94
C TYR A 366 10.86 -7.16 -17.66
N CYS A 367 11.32 -7.97 -18.61
CA CYS A 367 12.32 -7.65 -19.63
C CYS A 367 11.85 -8.24 -20.96
N PHE A 368 12.22 -7.68 -22.12
CA PHE A 368 11.98 -8.38 -23.38
C PHE A 368 13.00 -9.52 -23.59
N GLY A 369 12.62 -10.51 -24.37
CA GLY A 369 13.55 -11.47 -24.97
C GLY A 369 14.31 -10.86 -26.14
N SER A 370 15.23 -11.65 -26.70
CA SER A 370 16.11 -11.27 -27.83
C SER A 370 15.36 -10.78 -29.08
N ASP A 371 14.13 -11.24 -29.29
CA ASP A 371 13.28 -10.88 -30.43
C ASP A 371 12.50 -9.55 -30.25
N GLY A 372 12.59 -8.92 -29.08
CA GLY A 372 11.85 -7.70 -28.73
C GLY A 372 10.33 -7.87 -28.65
N LYS A 373 9.82 -9.11 -28.61
CA LYS A 373 8.38 -9.43 -28.59
C LYS A 373 7.99 -10.32 -27.41
N ILE A 374 8.81 -11.32 -27.10
CA ILE A 374 8.60 -12.20 -25.94
C ILE A 374 8.86 -11.38 -24.67
N LEU A 375 7.94 -11.47 -23.71
CA LEU A 375 8.05 -10.79 -22.42
C LEU A 375 8.45 -11.82 -21.35
N LEU A 376 9.57 -11.56 -20.66
CA LEU A 376 10.13 -12.43 -19.62
C LEU A 376 9.71 -11.92 -18.24
N GLU A 377 9.23 -12.80 -17.35
CA GLU A 377 8.97 -12.43 -15.95
C GLU A 377 10.26 -12.51 -15.13
N CYS A 378 10.63 -11.41 -14.49
CA CYS A 378 11.91 -11.24 -13.81
C CYS A 378 11.73 -10.98 -12.30
N PRO A 379 12.66 -11.47 -11.44
CA PRO A 379 12.64 -11.22 -10.00
C PRO A 379 13.15 -9.82 -9.62
N ASN A 380 13.98 -9.20 -10.47
CA ASN A 380 14.58 -7.87 -10.33
C ASN A 380 14.24 -6.97 -11.55
N PRO A 381 14.30 -5.63 -11.40
CA PRO A 381 14.00 -4.69 -12.50
C PRO A 381 15.10 -4.57 -13.55
N ASP A 382 16.31 -5.04 -13.24
CA ASP A 382 17.46 -4.97 -14.13
C ASP A 382 17.30 -6.01 -15.26
N CYS A 383 17.64 -5.59 -16.47
CA CYS A 383 17.61 -6.37 -17.71
C CYS A 383 18.98 -6.26 -18.39
N TYR A 384 19.36 -7.28 -19.15
CA TYR A 384 20.54 -7.24 -19.99
C TYR A 384 20.25 -7.58 -21.46
N ILE A 385 21.13 -7.12 -22.35
CA ILE A 385 21.32 -7.65 -23.70
C ILE A 385 22.82 -7.72 -24.03
N ASP A 386 23.24 -8.85 -24.58
CA ASP A 386 24.61 -9.06 -25.06
C ASP A 386 24.75 -8.82 -26.57
N LYS A 387 26.00 -8.83 -27.04
CA LYS A 387 26.35 -8.58 -28.45
C LYS A 387 25.85 -9.66 -29.41
N ASP A 388 25.66 -10.88 -28.92
CA ASP A 388 25.12 -12.01 -29.70
C ASP A 388 23.58 -12.03 -29.64
N PHE A 389 23.00 -10.94 -29.13
CA PHE A 389 21.57 -10.65 -28.96
C PHE A 389 20.85 -11.54 -27.94
N ASN A 390 21.56 -12.23 -27.05
CA ASN A 390 20.91 -12.88 -25.91
C ASN A 390 20.48 -11.79 -24.92
N ALA A 391 19.20 -11.82 -24.54
CA ALA A 391 18.62 -10.84 -23.62
C ALA A 391 17.83 -11.56 -22.52
N GLY A 392 17.85 -11.00 -21.31
CA GLY A 392 17.27 -11.66 -20.14
C GLY A 392 17.17 -10.77 -18.90
N CYS A 393 16.77 -11.39 -17.79
CA CYS A 393 16.66 -10.77 -16.48
C CYS A 393 18.03 -10.62 -15.79
N GLY A 394 18.16 -9.62 -14.93
CA GLY A 394 19.37 -9.32 -14.18
C GLY A 394 20.43 -8.57 -14.99
N THR A 395 21.60 -8.43 -14.39
CA THR A 395 22.77 -7.77 -15.00
C THR A 395 23.66 -8.77 -15.75
N CYS A 396 24.54 -8.28 -16.64
CA CYS A 396 25.51 -9.15 -17.29
C CYS A 396 26.57 -9.69 -16.30
N ASP A 397 26.76 -9.06 -15.13
CA ASP A 397 27.67 -9.55 -14.07
C ASP A 397 27.07 -10.78 -13.37
N GLU A 398 25.79 -10.68 -12.96
CA GLU A 398 25.04 -11.80 -12.39
C GLU A 398 25.01 -13.01 -13.34
N ASN A 399 24.79 -12.75 -14.63
CA ASN A 399 24.74 -13.76 -15.68
C ASN A 399 26.11 -14.20 -16.24
N LYS A 400 27.22 -13.64 -15.75
CA LYS A 400 28.61 -13.96 -16.15
C LYS A 400 28.84 -13.92 -17.68
N VAL A 401 28.28 -12.91 -18.34
CA VAL A 401 28.35 -12.77 -19.81
C VAL A 401 29.80 -12.48 -20.24
N ASN A 402 30.35 -13.32 -21.12
CA ASN A 402 31.75 -13.23 -21.56
C ASN A 402 31.98 -12.33 -22.79
N VAL A 403 30.91 -11.78 -23.38
CA VAL A 403 30.95 -10.85 -24.53
C VAL A 403 30.50 -9.45 -24.11
N SER A 404 30.66 -8.46 -25.00
CA SER A 404 30.17 -7.09 -24.79
C SER A 404 28.67 -7.09 -24.48
N CYS A 405 28.27 -6.46 -23.38
CA CYS A 405 26.91 -6.51 -22.85
C CYS A 405 26.48 -5.19 -22.19
N VAL A 406 25.17 -4.95 -22.16
CA VAL A 406 24.53 -3.72 -21.70
C VAL A 406 23.52 -4.02 -20.59
N ASP A 407 23.72 -3.40 -19.43
CA ASP A 407 22.77 -3.41 -18.29
C ASP A 407 21.77 -2.25 -18.41
N CYS A 408 20.51 -2.46 -18.04
CA CYS A 408 19.50 -1.39 -18.01
C CYS A 408 18.24 -1.74 -17.19
N ARG A 409 17.31 -0.78 -16.98
CA ARG A 409 16.26 -0.86 -15.93
C ARG A 409 14.81 -0.74 -16.40
N ASP A 410 14.56 -0.77 -17.71
CA ASP A 410 13.22 -0.67 -18.30
C ASP A 410 12.92 -1.95 -19.08
N TYR A 411 11.69 -2.48 -19.08
CA TYR A 411 11.45 -3.76 -19.79
C TYR A 411 11.69 -3.67 -21.32
N LYS A 412 11.73 -2.45 -21.88
CA LYS A 412 12.02 -2.17 -23.29
C LYS A 412 13.50 -1.89 -23.58
N CYS A 413 14.36 -1.84 -22.57
CA CYS A 413 15.70 -1.26 -22.72
C CYS A 413 16.67 -2.20 -23.44
N ASN A 414 16.46 -3.51 -23.35
CA ASN A 414 17.32 -4.56 -23.89
C ASN A 414 17.05 -4.82 -25.39
N SER A 415 16.98 -3.74 -26.16
CA SER A 415 16.80 -3.76 -27.62
C SER A 415 18.13 -3.80 -28.37
N ILE A 416 18.13 -4.42 -29.56
CA ILE A 416 19.29 -4.51 -30.48
C ILE A 416 19.91 -3.13 -30.73
N ASN A 417 19.09 -2.11 -30.98
CA ASN A 417 19.55 -0.73 -31.21
C ASN A 417 20.42 -0.18 -30.06
N LYS A 418 20.25 -0.69 -28.83
CA LYS A 418 21.03 -0.23 -27.68
C LYS A 418 22.46 -0.77 -27.70
N THR A 419 22.68 -2.05 -28.03
CA THR A 419 24.05 -2.57 -28.23
C THR A 419 24.72 -1.94 -29.45
N GLU A 420 23.94 -1.53 -30.45
CA GLU A 420 24.41 -0.76 -31.61
C GLU A 420 24.82 0.68 -31.27
N GLN A 421 24.12 1.37 -30.36
CA GLN A 421 24.44 2.75 -29.97
C GLN A 421 25.45 2.85 -28.82
N THR A 422 25.63 1.79 -28.02
CA THR A 422 26.58 1.77 -26.90
C THR A 422 28.03 1.72 -27.38
N ILE A 423 28.88 2.54 -26.76
CA ILE A 423 30.34 2.52 -26.92
C ILE A 423 30.92 1.48 -25.97
N PHE A 424 31.75 0.59 -26.52
CA PHE A 424 32.61 -0.34 -25.81
C PHE A 424 34.06 0.04 -26.09
N CYS A 425 34.94 -0.06 -25.11
CA CYS A 425 36.36 0.29 -25.24
C CYS A 425 37.21 -0.98 -25.26
N TYR A 426 38.43 -0.92 -25.77
CA TYR A 426 39.45 -1.88 -25.36
C TYR A 426 39.80 -1.64 -23.88
N GLU A 427 40.01 -2.73 -23.15
CA GLU A 427 40.38 -2.73 -21.73
C GLU A 427 41.71 -3.45 -21.55
N ARG A 428 42.62 -2.84 -20.78
CA ARG A 428 43.94 -3.39 -20.49
C ARG A 428 44.49 -2.80 -19.21
N LYS A 429 44.97 -3.67 -18.32
CA LYS A 429 45.76 -3.32 -17.13
C LYS A 429 47.25 -3.31 -17.49
N GLU A 430 48.06 -2.63 -16.68
CA GLU A 430 49.53 -2.74 -16.78
C GLU A 430 49.95 -4.22 -16.80
N SER A 431 50.87 -4.55 -17.71
CA SER A 431 51.35 -5.90 -18.03
C SER A 431 50.30 -6.94 -18.45
N GLY A 432 49.06 -6.54 -18.73
CA GLY A 432 48.03 -7.41 -19.31
C GLY A 432 48.04 -7.46 -20.85
N GLU A 433 47.12 -8.21 -21.43
CA GLU A 433 46.82 -8.21 -22.88
C GLU A 433 45.69 -7.21 -23.22
N GLU A 434 45.53 -6.86 -24.50
CA GLU A 434 44.45 -5.99 -24.99
C GLU A 434 43.17 -6.82 -25.20
N GLU A 435 42.17 -6.66 -24.33
CA GLU A 435 40.87 -7.32 -24.45
C GLU A 435 39.76 -6.36 -24.91
N LYS A 436 38.77 -6.88 -25.64
CA LYS A 436 37.55 -6.12 -25.96
C LYS A 436 36.73 -5.95 -24.67
N GLY A 437 36.49 -4.71 -24.29
CA GLY A 437 35.73 -4.37 -23.09
C GLY A 437 34.32 -4.96 -23.12
N ARG A 438 33.97 -5.59 -22.01
CA ARG A 438 32.70 -6.33 -21.87
C ARG A 438 31.57 -5.42 -21.42
N ARG A 439 31.88 -4.25 -20.85
CA ARG A 439 30.92 -3.29 -20.29
C ARG A 439 30.70 -2.09 -21.20
N GLN A 440 29.51 -1.52 -21.13
CA GLN A 440 29.22 -0.22 -21.73
C GLN A 440 30.11 0.87 -21.14
N CYS A 441 30.55 1.81 -21.97
CA CYS A 441 31.25 2.99 -21.52
C CYS A 441 30.27 4.16 -21.33
N ASP A 442 29.80 4.35 -20.10
CA ASP A 442 28.85 5.44 -19.74
C ASP A 442 29.38 6.83 -20.09
N LYS A 443 30.71 7.03 -20.02
CA LYS A 443 31.38 8.29 -20.39
C LYS A 443 31.46 8.55 -21.90
N LYS A 444 31.05 7.59 -22.74
CA LYS A 444 31.04 7.67 -24.22
C LYS A 444 32.39 8.04 -24.87
N MET A 445 33.49 7.86 -24.15
CA MET A 445 34.85 8.03 -24.66
C MET A 445 35.75 6.93 -24.11
N CYS A 446 36.68 6.47 -24.92
CA CYS A 446 37.68 5.49 -24.57
C CYS A 446 39.06 6.14 -24.55
N TYR A 447 39.96 5.67 -23.68
CA TYR A 447 41.33 6.16 -23.61
C TYR A 447 42.36 5.03 -23.80
N ILE A 448 43.53 5.40 -24.33
CA ILE A 448 44.75 4.59 -24.24
C ILE A 448 45.89 5.48 -23.74
N ASN A 449 46.53 5.04 -22.67
CA ASN A 449 47.70 5.65 -22.05
C ASN A 449 48.87 4.68 -22.15
N VAL A 450 50.05 5.17 -22.52
CA VAL A 450 51.30 4.40 -22.56
C VAL A 450 52.35 5.19 -21.80
N ASP A 451 52.87 4.67 -20.70
CA ASP A 451 53.94 5.34 -19.95
C ASP A 451 55.31 5.01 -20.58
N LEU A 452 55.69 5.88 -21.52
CA LEU A 452 56.93 5.80 -22.27
C LEU A 452 58.19 6.10 -21.45
N LEU A 453 58.06 6.63 -20.23
CA LEU A 453 59.21 6.94 -19.36
C LEU A 453 59.59 5.76 -18.46
N LYS A 454 58.63 4.89 -18.12
CA LYS A 454 58.91 3.63 -17.40
C LYS A 454 59.53 2.55 -18.31
N GLY A 455 59.17 2.54 -19.59
CA GLY A 455 59.70 1.58 -20.56
C GLY A 455 61.14 1.90 -20.96
N ARG A 456 62.07 0.94 -20.80
CA ARG A 456 63.46 1.06 -21.32
C ARG A 456 63.53 1.02 -22.85
N SER A 457 62.44 0.60 -23.50
CA SER A 457 62.21 0.65 -24.95
C SER A 457 60.74 0.92 -25.23
N GLU A 458 60.42 1.36 -26.44
CA GLU A 458 59.03 1.54 -26.90
C GLU A 458 58.23 0.23 -26.81
N GLU A 459 58.85 -0.90 -27.15
CA GLU A 459 58.25 -2.24 -27.03
C GLU A 459 57.90 -2.59 -25.58
N MET A 460 58.80 -2.33 -24.63
CA MET A 460 58.57 -2.53 -23.21
C MET A 460 57.45 -1.63 -22.68
N ALA A 461 57.41 -0.35 -23.10
CA ALA A 461 56.33 0.57 -22.74
C ALA A 461 54.96 0.06 -23.23
N PHE A 462 54.90 -0.44 -24.46
CA PHE A 462 53.68 -1.02 -25.01
C PHE A 462 53.28 -2.37 -24.39
N LYS A 463 54.24 -3.15 -23.87
CA LYS A 463 53.97 -4.47 -23.27
C LYS A 463 53.57 -4.38 -21.80
N GLU A 464 54.28 -3.57 -21.01
CA GLU A 464 54.16 -3.55 -19.56
C GLU A 464 53.43 -2.29 -19.05
N PHE A 465 53.61 -1.15 -19.72
CA PHE A 465 53.18 0.15 -19.22
C PHE A 465 52.03 0.79 -20.00
N THR A 466 51.17 -0.03 -20.61
CA THR A 466 49.96 0.41 -21.32
C THR A 466 48.70 0.19 -20.47
N LYS A 467 47.82 1.19 -20.44
CA LYS A 467 46.48 1.13 -19.83
C LYS A 467 45.42 1.57 -20.82
N GLN A 468 44.33 0.82 -20.92
CA GLN A 468 43.19 1.09 -21.80
C GLN A 468 41.89 0.94 -21.02
N GLY A 469 40.89 1.78 -21.31
CA GLY A 469 39.56 1.63 -20.74
C GLY A 469 38.59 2.75 -21.10
N CYS A 470 37.46 2.77 -20.40
CA CYS A 470 36.43 3.81 -20.52
C CYS A 470 36.81 5.09 -19.76
N GLY A 471 36.60 6.23 -20.41
CA GLY A 471 36.72 7.57 -19.85
C GLY A 471 37.74 8.46 -20.54
N ASN A 472 38.11 9.52 -19.83
CA ASN A 472 39.18 10.44 -20.23
C ASN A 472 40.55 9.85 -19.89
N CYS A 473 41.60 10.47 -20.42
CA CYS A 473 42.96 10.25 -19.96
C CYS A 473 43.09 10.51 -18.44
N PRO A 474 43.81 9.65 -17.68
CA PRO A 474 44.13 9.91 -16.28
C PRO A 474 44.94 11.20 -16.09
N ASP A 475 44.73 11.94 -15.00
CA ASP A 475 45.33 13.27 -14.80
C ASP A 475 46.87 13.28 -14.79
N ASN A 476 47.50 12.14 -14.44
CA ASN A 476 48.95 11.97 -14.44
C ASN A 476 49.49 11.23 -15.70
N SER A 477 48.70 11.16 -16.78
CA SER A 477 49.11 10.45 -18.01
C SER A 477 49.89 11.37 -18.96
N ILE A 478 51.21 11.19 -18.98
CA ILE A 478 52.15 11.99 -19.79
C ILE A 478 51.89 11.78 -21.29
N THR A 479 51.48 10.58 -21.72
CA THR A 479 51.21 10.25 -23.13
C THR A 479 49.97 9.39 -23.27
N CYS A 480 48.82 10.05 -23.44
CA CYS A 480 47.51 9.42 -23.58
C CYS A 480 46.69 10.02 -24.72
N ARG A 481 45.77 9.22 -25.28
CA ARG A 481 44.84 9.62 -26.34
C ARG A 481 43.44 9.14 -26.04
N THR A 482 42.44 9.94 -26.40
CA THR A 482 41.02 9.58 -26.32
C THR A 482 40.39 9.45 -27.71
N CYS A 483 39.27 8.71 -27.78
CA CYS A 483 38.44 8.54 -28.96
C CYS A 483 37.00 8.17 -28.55
N ASN A 484 36.03 8.26 -29.46
CA ASN A 484 34.60 8.18 -29.15
C ASN A 484 33.81 7.19 -30.04
N SER A 485 34.49 6.21 -30.65
CA SER A 485 33.87 5.13 -31.42
C SER A 485 34.13 3.76 -30.76
N LYS A 486 33.43 2.71 -31.19
CA LYS A 486 33.55 1.38 -30.58
C LYS A 486 34.95 0.81 -30.79
N HIS A 487 35.58 0.32 -29.72
CA HIS A 487 36.90 -0.32 -29.73
C HIS A 487 37.96 0.55 -30.42
N CYS A 488 37.89 1.86 -30.23
CA CYS A 488 38.74 2.83 -30.94
C CYS A 488 40.14 2.98 -30.33
N ASN A 489 40.29 2.68 -29.04
CA ASN A 489 41.48 2.96 -28.23
C ASN A 489 42.53 1.84 -28.31
N SER A 490 42.73 1.22 -29.46
CA SER A 490 43.70 0.12 -29.64
C SER A 490 45.15 0.61 -29.60
N GLN A 491 46.10 -0.32 -29.45
CA GLN A 491 47.52 -0.02 -29.61
C GLN A 491 47.85 0.57 -30.99
N GLN A 492 47.17 0.12 -32.06
CA GLN A 492 47.35 0.66 -33.40
C GLN A 492 46.91 2.12 -33.47
N PHE A 493 45.72 2.45 -32.92
CA PHE A 493 45.25 3.82 -32.83
C PHE A 493 46.31 4.71 -32.21
N PHE A 494 46.89 4.34 -31.05
CA PHE A 494 47.94 5.14 -30.40
C PHE A 494 49.12 5.46 -31.33
N LYS A 495 49.63 4.47 -32.08
CA LYS A 495 50.80 4.58 -32.97
C LYS A 495 50.63 5.51 -34.18
N GLU A 496 49.40 5.92 -34.51
CA GLU A 496 49.10 6.92 -35.54
C GLU A 496 49.57 8.34 -35.17
N ARG A 497 49.79 8.62 -33.89
CA ARG A 497 50.36 9.86 -33.39
C ARG A 497 51.69 9.60 -32.71
N HIS A 498 52.52 10.63 -32.73
CA HIS A 498 53.77 10.69 -32.00
C HIS A 498 53.64 11.69 -30.85
N PHE A 499 54.56 11.67 -29.90
CA PHE A 499 54.53 12.59 -28.77
C PHE A 499 55.88 13.28 -28.59
N CYS A 500 55.84 14.60 -28.47
CA CYS A 500 56.98 15.45 -28.19
C CYS A 500 56.70 16.25 -26.90
N TRP A 501 57.75 16.59 -26.18
CA TRP A 501 57.68 17.56 -25.09
C TRP A 501 57.37 18.95 -25.63
N ILE A 502 56.55 19.71 -24.90
CA ILE A 502 56.34 21.16 -25.09
C ILE A 502 56.79 21.96 -23.86
N SER A 503 56.94 21.29 -22.71
CA SER A 503 57.63 21.77 -21.51
C SER A 503 58.18 20.57 -20.73
N GLU A 504 58.84 20.79 -19.59
CA GLU A 504 59.37 19.70 -18.73
C GLU A 504 58.29 18.72 -18.23
N ASN A 505 57.04 19.16 -18.12
CA ASN A 505 55.94 18.39 -17.51
C ASN A 505 54.75 18.13 -18.46
N SER A 506 54.84 18.51 -19.74
CA SER A 506 53.73 18.36 -20.68
C SER A 506 54.17 18.01 -22.09
N THR A 507 53.34 17.21 -22.77
CA THR A 507 53.56 16.70 -24.12
C THR A 507 52.42 17.12 -25.05
N GLU A 508 52.66 17.06 -26.35
CA GLU A 508 51.64 17.25 -27.38
C GLU A 508 51.55 16.04 -28.34
N GLN A 509 50.42 15.90 -29.03
CA GLN A 509 50.14 14.81 -29.97
C GLN A 509 50.45 15.20 -31.42
N CYS A 510 51.64 14.87 -31.90
CA CYS A 510 52.07 15.13 -33.27
C CYS A 510 51.43 14.17 -34.28
N SER A 511 50.94 14.70 -35.40
CA SER A 511 50.57 13.90 -36.58
C SER A 511 51.81 13.24 -37.19
N VAL A 512 51.82 11.90 -37.30
CA VAL A 512 52.96 11.15 -37.88
C VAL A 512 53.19 11.49 -39.35
N SER A 513 52.11 11.70 -40.13
CA SER A 513 52.17 12.04 -41.55
C SER A 513 52.74 13.44 -41.81
N GLU A 514 52.28 14.45 -41.06
CA GLU A 514 52.74 15.84 -41.22
C GLU A 514 54.16 16.05 -40.65
N HIS A 515 54.41 15.57 -39.44
CA HIS A 515 55.62 15.89 -38.67
C HIS A 515 56.74 14.85 -38.82
N LYS A 516 56.52 13.77 -39.59
CA LYS A 516 57.51 12.72 -39.92
C LYS A 516 58.25 12.13 -38.71
N ARG A 517 57.57 12.06 -37.55
CA ARG A 517 58.11 11.65 -36.24
C ARG A 517 59.35 12.45 -35.79
N ILE A 518 59.37 13.75 -36.08
CA ILE A 518 60.40 14.68 -35.60
C ILE A 518 59.89 15.41 -34.36
N CYS A 519 60.72 15.50 -33.32
CA CYS A 519 60.57 16.42 -32.20
C CYS A 519 61.77 17.38 -32.16
N TYR A 520 61.57 18.60 -31.66
CA TYR A 520 62.65 19.59 -31.50
C TYR A 520 62.72 20.15 -30.07
N TYR A 521 63.93 20.51 -29.65
CA TYR A 521 64.24 21.34 -28.49
C TYR A 521 65.11 22.50 -29.00
N ALA A 522 64.64 23.74 -28.85
CA ALA A 522 65.30 24.93 -29.32
C ALA A 522 65.61 25.90 -28.16
N VAL A 523 66.76 26.55 -28.25
CA VAL A 523 67.15 27.69 -27.43
C VAL A 523 67.30 28.91 -28.35
N ILE A 524 66.50 29.93 -28.09
CA ILE A 524 66.37 31.16 -28.86
C ILE A 524 66.94 32.32 -28.03
N ASN A 525 67.87 33.10 -28.61
CA ASN A 525 68.55 34.19 -27.91
C ASN A 525 69.12 33.78 -26.54
N ASP A 526 69.68 32.57 -26.48
CA ASP A 526 70.34 31.91 -25.34
C ASP A 526 69.50 31.65 -24.07
N ASN A 527 68.32 32.26 -23.93
CA ASN A 527 67.50 32.20 -22.72
C ASN A 527 66.08 31.66 -22.91
N ILE A 528 65.51 31.69 -24.12
CA ILE A 528 64.14 31.25 -24.37
C ILE A 528 64.18 29.80 -24.86
N VAL A 529 63.53 28.89 -24.13
CA VAL A 529 63.37 27.49 -24.52
C VAL A 529 62.04 27.32 -25.26
N GLU A 530 62.08 26.65 -26.41
CA GLU A 530 60.89 26.21 -27.14
C GLU A 530 61.03 24.73 -27.51
N GLN A 531 59.97 23.94 -27.34
CA GLN A 531 59.96 22.52 -27.67
C GLN A 531 58.64 22.16 -28.38
N GLY A 532 58.67 21.18 -29.29
CA GLY A 532 57.44 20.66 -29.89
C GLY A 532 57.63 19.75 -31.11
N CYS A 533 56.56 19.60 -31.88
CA CYS A 533 56.49 18.77 -33.09
C CYS A 533 57.20 19.36 -34.32
N GLY A 534 57.83 18.48 -35.09
CA GLY A 534 58.14 18.70 -36.50
C GLY A 534 59.40 19.50 -36.80
N ASN A 535 59.52 19.89 -38.08
CA ASN A 535 60.69 20.58 -38.59
C ASN A 535 60.48 22.11 -38.58
N LYS A 536 60.36 22.69 -37.39
CA LYS A 536 60.18 24.14 -37.24
C LYS A 536 61.35 24.92 -37.87
N THR A 537 61.00 26.07 -38.47
CA THR A 537 61.90 27.14 -38.86
C THR A 537 61.64 28.37 -37.99
N TRP A 538 62.69 29.16 -37.75
CA TRP A 538 62.65 30.35 -36.90
C TRP A 538 63.06 31.58 -37.72
N ASN A 539 62.45 32.73 -37.41
CA ASN A 539 62.80 34.01 -38.02
C ASN A 539 63.81 34.78 -37.16
N GLU A 540 63.93 34.39 -35.90
CA GLU A 540 64.87 34.90 -34.92
C GLU A 540 66.30 34.52 -35.31
N SER A 541 67.23 35.47 -35.18
CA SER A 541 68.65 35.17 -35.21
C SER A 541 69.11 34.51 -33.90
N ASN A 542 70.19 33.72 -33.93
CA ASN A 542 70.72 33.01 -32.76
C ASN A 542 69.76 31.96 -32.19
N VAL A 543 69.26 31.07 -33.05
CA VAL A 543 68.53 29.87 -32.64
C VAL A 543 69.41 28.63 -32.76
N ARG A 544 69.43 27.83 -31.70
CA ARG A 544 70.07 26.51 -31.65
C ARG A 544 68.97 25.49 -31.44
N ALA A 545 68.83 24.51 -32.33
CA ALA A 545 67.75 23.52 -32.24
C ALA A 545 68.27 22.10 -32.37
N ALA A 546 68.17 21.32 -31.29
CA ALA A 546 68.38 19.89 -31.31
C ALA A 546 67.09 19.18 -31.74
N LYS A 547 67.18 18.33 -32.75
CA LYS A 547 66.08 17.52 -33.28
C LYS A 547 66.37 16.05 -33.02
N CYS A 548 65.30 15.28 -32.93
CA CYS A 548 65.36 13.83 -32.82
C CYS A 548 64.21 13.23 -33.62
N GLN A 549 64.47 12.08 -34.25
CA GLN A 549 63.52 11.42 -35.14
C GLN A 549 63.28 9.97 -34.71
N ASN A 550 62.06 9.47 -34.93
CA ASN A 550 61.66 8.07 -34.73
C ASN A 550 61.76 7.55 -33.28
N LYS A 551 61.91 8.43 -32.28
CA LYS A 551 61.91 8.09 -30.85
C LYS A 551 60.88 8.94 -30.13
N HIS A 552 59.94 8.33 -29.40
CA HIS A 552 58.93 9.09 -28.66
C HIS A 552 59.58 9.84 -27.47
N LEU A 553 59.09 11.05 -27.17
CA LEU A 553 59.52 11.88 -26.02
C LEU A 553 61.04 12.18 -25.94
N CYS A 554 61.69 12.33 -27.09
CA CYS A 554 63.16 12.45 -27.16
C CYS A 554 63.70 13.89 -27.00
N ASN A 555 62.89 14.92 -27.26
CA ASN A 555 63.31 16.33 -27.31
C ASN A 555 63.48 16.96 -25.92
N THR A 556 64.48 16.50 -25.19
CA THR A 556 64.80 16.94 -23.81
C THR A 556 65.98 17.91 -23.78
N LYS A 557 66.15 18.63 -22.66
CA LYS A 557 67.36 19.43 -22.43
C LYS A 557 68.63 18.58 -22.54
N LYS A 558 68.60 17.33 -22.08
CA LYS A 558 69.71 16.38 -22.23
C LYS A 558 70.10 16.18 -23.70
N LEU A 559 69.13 15.96 -24.60
CA LEU A 559 69.39 15.85 -26.04
C LEU A 559 70.07 17.13 -26.57
N PHE A 560 69.64 18.31 -26.10
CA PHE A 560 70.21 19.59 -26.50
C PHE A 560 71.66 19.74 -26.01
N ASP A 561 71.92 19.47 -24.74
CA ASP A 561 73.25 19.59 -24.13
C ASP A 561 74.25 18.56 -24.71
N GLU A 562 73.77 17.37 -25.10
CA GLU A 562 74.57 16.32 -25.78
C GLU A 562 74.70 16.51 -27.30
N SER A 563 73.97 17.47 -27.91
CA SER A 563 74.00 17.70 -29.37
C SER A 563 75.24 18.49 -29.80
N LEU A 564 75.86 18.04 -30.91
CA LEU A 564 76.91 18.80 -31.58
C LEU A 564 76.29 19.91 -32.42
N PHE A 565 76.64 21.16 -32.10
CA PHE A 565 76.22 22.36 -32.82
C PHE A 565 77.40 22.98 -33.56
N CYS A 566 77.22 23.17 -34.87
CA CYS A 566 78.23 23.72 -35.76
C CYS A 566 77.75 25.03 -36.38
N LEU A 567 78.70 25.92 -36.70
CA LEU A 567 78.44 27.08 -37.54
C LEU A 567 78.14 26.59 -38.97
N ASN A 568 77.10 27.14 -39.59
CA ASN A 568 76.72 26.84 -40.97
C ASN A 568 76.76 28.12 -41.82
N LYS A 569 77.56 28.07 -42.89
CA LYS A 569 77.76 29.14 -43.86
C LYS A 569 78.08 28.52 -45.22
N GLY A 570 77.29 28.83 -46.24
CA GLY A 570 77.52 28.41 -47.61
C GLY A 570 78.67 29.18 -48.26
N LYS A 571 79.32 28.57 -49.26
CA LYS A 571 80.48 29.12 -49.96
C LYS A 571 80.28 30.57 -50.43
N ASP A 572 79.11 30.88 -51.00
CA ASP A 572 78.82 32.15 -51.66
C ASP A 572 78.09 33.17 -50.76
N ASP A 573 77.94 32.89 -49.46
CA ASP A 573 77.24 33.76 -48.51
C ASP A 573 78.08 35.01 -48.16
N LEU A 574 77.73 36.13 -48.81
CA LEU A 574 78.44 37.41 -48.71
C LEU A 574 78.35 38.09 -47.33
N ASN A 575 77.28 37.86 -46.56
CA ASN A 575 77.08 38.51 -45.26
C ASN A 575 77.50 37.61 -44.09
N GLU A 576 78.14 38.18 -43.06
CA GLU A 576 78.18 37.62 -41.70
C GLU A 576 76.82 37.85 -40.99
N THR A 577 75.69 37.55 -41.66
CA THR A 577 74.35 37.60 -41.05
C THR A 577 74.19 36.44 -40.07
N LYS A 578 74.71 36.66 -38.85
CA LYS A 578 74.55 35.85 -37.64
C LYS A 578 74.43 34.35 -37.89
N SER A 579 75.58 33.72 -38.11
CA SER A 579 75.87 32.31 -37.84
C SER A 579 74.64 31.41 -37.74
N SER A 580 74.14 30.90 -38.88
CA SER A 580 73.11 29.86 -38.80
C SER A 580 73.72 28.66 -38.06
N VAL A 581 73.14 28.28 -36.93
CA VAL A 581 73.64 27.14 -36.14
C VAL A 581 72.85 25.91 -36.55
N ILE A 582 73.57 24.86 -36.92
CA ILE A 582 72.97 23.58 -37.30
C ILE A 582 73.42 22.48 -36.33
N GLN A 583 72.51 21.56 -36.02
CA GLN A 583 72.82 20.33 -35.31
C GLN A 583 73.46 19.34 -36.29
N CYS A 584 74.57 18.71 -35.90
CA CYS A 584 75.29 17.74 -36.70
C CYS A 584 75.46 16.42 -35.95
N ASP A 585 75.51 15.30 -36.68
CA ASP A 585 75.57 13.96 -36.05
C ASP A 585 76.99 13.56 -35.59
N ASN A 586 78.05 14.09 -36.22
CA ASN A 586 79.42 13.57 -36.05
C ASN A 586 80.51 14.65 -35.85
N GLU A 587 80.70 15.53 -36.85
CA GLU A 587 81.80 16.50 -36.89
C GLU A 587 81.33 17.83 -37.50
N CYS A 588 81.90 18.93 -37.03
CA CYS A 588 81.84 20.24 -37.68
C CYS A 588 83.02 20.39 -38.62
N PHE A 589 82.85 21.05 -39.77
CA PHE A 589 83.98 21.42 -40.64
C PHE A 589 84.05 22.94 -40.92
N THR A 590 85.27 23.39 -41.18
CA THR A 590 85.58 24.67 -41.83
C THR A 590 86.42 24.40 -43.07
N ARG A 591 86.06 25.00 -44.21
CA ARG A 591 86.81 24.95 -45.46
C ARG A 591 87.08 26.35 -45.99
N ARG A 592 88.29 26.59 -46.49
CA ARG A 592 88.61 27.82 -47.23
C ARG A 592 89.05 27.50 -48.66
N TYR A 593 88.25 27.93 -49.61
CA TYR A 593 88.52 27.75 -51.04
C TYR A 593 89.67 28.65 -51.52
N LEU A 594 90.23 28.32 -52.69
CA LEU A 594 91.31 29.07 -53.35
C LEU A 594 90.96 30.53 -53.64
N ASP A 595 89.67 30.84 -53.85
CA ASP A 595 89.13 32.20 -54.02
C ASP A 595 88.98 32.96 -52.68
N GLY A 596 89.43 32.37 -51.57
CA GLY A 596 89.37 32.92 -50.22
C GLY A 596 88.04 32.71 -49.51
N LYS A 597 86.99 32.22 -50.19
CA LYS A 597 85.65 32.02 -49.62
C LYS A 597 85.65 30.98 -48.50
N LEU A 598 84.82 31.23 -47.49
CA LEU A 598 84.69 30.43 -46.28
C LEU A 598 83.38 29.64 -46.31
N GLU A 599 83.47 28.33 -46.16
CA GLU A 599 82.34 27.41 -45.98
C GLU A 599 82.46 26.74 -44.60
N GLN A 600 81.33 26.58 -43.92
CA GLN A 600 81.22 25.99 -42.58
C GLN A 600 79.97 25.10 -42.56
N GLY A 601 80.03 23.90 -41.95
CA GLY A 601 78.85 23.04 -41.85
C GLY A 601 79.09 21.71 -41.13
N CYS A 602 78.18 20.76 -41.35
CA CYS A 602 78.25 19.40 -40.83
C CYS A 602 79.04 18.45 -41.75
N GLY A 603 79.83 17.56 -41.15
CA GLY A 603 80.42 16.40 -41.82
C GLY A 603 81.93 16.35 -41.78
N ASN A 604 82.48 15.20 -42.13
CA ASN A 604 83.92 14.99 -42.24
C ASN A 604 84.40 15.43 -43.61
N CYS A 605 85.44 16.26 -43.66
CA CYS A 605 86.10 16.64 -44.91
C CYS A 605 87.48 15.99 -45.04
N THR A 606 87.78 15.52 -46.25
CA THR A 606 89.03 14.83 -46.63
C THR A 606 90.00 15.72 -47.41
N ASP A 607 89.61 16.96 -47.69
CA ASP A 607 90.41 17.97 -48.40
C ASP A 607 91.49 18.57 -47.48
N VAL A 608 92.69 18.81 -48.02
CA VAL A 608 93.81 19.44 -47.32
C VAL A 608 93.47 20.84 -46.81
N ASP A 609 92.63 21.56 -47.55
CA ASP A 609 92.19 22.92 -47.24
C ASP A 609 90.99 22.99 -46.28
N CYS A 610 90.63 21.85 -45.69
CA CYS A 610 89.55 21.72 -44.73
C CYS A 610 90.04 21.16 -43.39
N LYS A 611 89.34 21.53 -42.32
CA LYS A 611 89.56 21.03 -40.95
C LYS A 611 88.23 20.63 -40.34
N SER A 612 88.20 19.43 -39.76
CA SER A 612 87.04 18.88 -39.03
C SER A 612 87.32 18.85 -37.53
N CYS A 613 86.29 18.98 -36.70
CA CYS A 613 86.40 19.03 -35.24
C CYS A 613 85.10 18.58 -34.54
N LYS A 614 85.18 18.22 -33.25
CA LYS A 614 84.13 17.50 -32.49
C LYS A 614 83.55 18.24 -31.28
N ILE A 615 83.71 19.57 -31.23
CA ILE A 615 83.30 20.40 -30.09
C ILE A 615 82.31 21.45 -30.59
N ASN A 616 81.33 21.82 -29.77
CA ASN A 616 80.35 22.86 -30.14
C ASN A 616 81.05 24.15 -30.59
N PHE A 617 80.65 24.66 -31.75
CA PHE A 617 81.18 25.88 -32.41
C PHE A 617 82.68 25.85 -32.74
N CYS A 618 83.30 24.66 -32.78
CA CYS A 618 84.73 24.53 -33.06
C CYS A 618 85.13 24.92 -34.49
N ASN A 619 84.18 24.98 -35.43
CA ASN A 619 84.46 25.32 -36.82
C ASN A 619 84.50 26.85 -37.05
N THR A 620 85.27 27.58 -36.25
CA THR A 620 85.42 29.04 -36.39
C THR A 620 86.20 29.43 -37.65
N LYS A 621 86.12 30.71 -38.06
CA LYS A 621 86.84 31.24 -39.23
C LYS A 621 88.38 31.21 -39.12
N GLU A 622 88.89 31.01 -37.91
CA GLU A 622 90.31 30.91 -37.55
C GLU A 622 90.85 29.47 -37.64
N ILE A 623 89.95 28.48 -37.60
CA ILE A 623 90.29 27.06 -37.70
C ILE A 623 90.20 26.67 -39.18
N GLY A 624 91.31 26.84 -39.89
CA GLY A 624 91.42 26.55 -41.31
C GLY A 624 92.79 26.93 -41.87
N VAL A 625 92.98 26.66 -43.17
CA VAL A 625 94.13 27.20 -43.91
C VAL A 625 93.81 28.60 -44.45
N LYS A 626 94.85 29.35 -44.77
CA LYS A 626 94.79 30.48 -45.70
C LYS A 626 95.76 30.25 -46.85
N HIS A 627 95.44 30.84 -47.99
CA HIS A 627 96.24 30.72 -49.21
C HIS A 627 97.18 31.92 -49.34
N CYS A 628 98.49 31.67 -49.35
CA CYS A 628 99.49 32.66 -49.72
C CYS A 628 99.79 32.54 -51.24
N TRP A 629 100.15 33.66 -51.87
CA TRP A 629 100.69 33.64 -53.23
C TRP A 629 102.12 33.12 -53.26
N THR A 630 102.46 32.37 -54.30
CA THR A 630 103.83 31.92 -54.61
C THR A 630 104.34 32.61 -55.87
N ASN A 631 105.66 32.55 -56.06
CA ASN A 631 106.44 33.29 -57.06
C ASN A 631 105.95 33.10 -58.50
N ASN A 632 105.30 31.96 -58.79
CA ASN A 632 104.85 31.56 -60.13
C ASN A 632 103.36 31.86 -60.38
N GLY A 633 102.69 32.61 -59.51
CA GLY A 633 101.25 32.88 -59.60
C GLY A 633 100.35 31.74 -59.10
N SER A 634 100.92 30.62 -58.65
CA SER A 634 100.21 29.57 -57.90
C SER A 634 100.04 29.94 -56.43
N THR A 635 99.12 29.28 -55.72
CA THR A 635 98.88 29.46 -54.28
C THR A 635 99.43 28.30 -53.46
N CYS A 636 99.82 28.55 -52.21
CA CYS A 636 100.12 27.52 -51.21
C CYS A 636 99.30 27.73 -49.93
N SER A 637 98.86 26.64 -49.30
CA SER A 637 98.10 26.72 -48.05
C SER A 637 99.00 26.72 -46.81
N THR A 638 98.70 27.61 -45.86
CA THR A 638 99.40 27.77 -44.58
C THR A 638 98.39 27.90 -43.44
N GLY A 639 98.79 27.65 -42.19
CA GLY A 639 97.91 27.82 -41.04
C GLY A 639 97.43 29.27 -40.89
N TYR A 640 96.20 29.48 -40.42
CA TYR A 640 95.59 30.82 -40.35
C TYR A 640 96.48 31.89 -39.66
N TYR A 641 97.17 31.52 -38.58
CA TYR A 641 98.08 32.38 -37.82
C TYR A 641 99.54 32.42 -38.32
N GLN A 642 99.90 31.66 -39.36
CA GLN A 642 101.26 31.70 -39.95
C GLN A 642 101.39 32.90 -40.90
N ASN A 643 102.53 33.58 -40.94
CA ASN A 643 102.67 34.79 -41.75
C ASN A 643 102.93 34.45 -43.24
N CYS A 644 102.13 35.03 -44.14
CA CYS A 644 102.62 35.26 -45.52
C CYS A 644 103.53 36.49 -45.46
N PHE A 645 104.75 36.42 -46.02
CA PHE A 645 105.65 37.56 -46.09
C PHE A 645 105.94 37.95 -47.54
N THR A 646 106.38 39.19 -47.75
CA THR A 646 106.84 39.71 -49.03
C THR A 646 107.97 40.67 -48.75
N GLU A 647 109.12 40.40 -49.35
CA GLU A 647 110.35 41.17 -49.17
C GLU A 647 110.64 41.97 -50.46
N ARG A 648 111.19 43.18 -50.30
CA ARG A 648 111.71 44.00 -51.42
C ARG A 648 113.18 44.29 -51.17
N ILE A 649 113.96 44.24 -52.23
CA ILE A 649 115.37 44.65 -52.25
C ILE A 649 115.54 45.96 -53.05
N GLU A 650 116.69 46.62 -52.88
CA GLU A 650 116.91 48.05 -53.18
C GLU A 650 116.71 48.47 -54.65
N THR A 651 116.62 47.55 -55.60
CA THR A 651 116.36 47.83 -57.03
C THR A 651 114.87 47.97 -57.38
N ASN A 652 113.96 47.80 -56.41
CA ASN A 652 112.51 47.83 -56.61
C ASN A 652 111.96 46.69 -57.51
N GLU A 653 112.79 45.67 -57.80
CA GLU A 653 112.40 44.43 -58.46
C GLU A 653 112.17 43.32 -57.43
N CYS A 654 111.04 42.62 -57.51
CA CYS A 654 110.74 41.52 -56.60
C CYS A 654 111.42 40.22 -57.06
N ILE A 655 112.57 39.91 -56.46
CA ILE A 655 113.15 38.56 -56.48
C ILE A 655 112.64 37.80 -55.26
N ILE A 656 112.12 36.58 -55.46
CA ILE A 656 111.68 35.73 -54.36
C ILE A 656 112.50 34.44 -54.37
N ALA A 657 113.33 34.26 -53.34
CA ALA A 657 114.25 33.14 -53.22
C ALA A 657 113.59 31.92 -52.56
N ASN A 658 113.98 30.73 -53.00
CA ASN A 658 113.48 29.46 -52.48
C ASN A 658 114.55 28.80 -51.60
N TYR A 659 114.49 29.00 -50.29
CA TYR A 659 115.52 28.50 -49.37
C TYR A 659 115.29 27.04 -48.94
N PHE A 660 115.83 26.10 -49.72
CA PHE A 660 115.98 24.71 -49.32
C PHE A 660 117.35 24.50 -48.62
N MET A 661 117.54 25.02 -47.40
CA MET A 661 118.79 24.80 -46.67
C MET A 661 118.81 23.41 -46.02
N LYS A 662 119.26 22.42 -46.78
CA LYS A 662 119.55 21.07 -46.28
C LYS A 662 120.96 21.08 -45.65
N PHE A 663 121.05 21.21 -44.33
CA PHE A 663 122.34 21.09 -43.63
C PHE A 663 122.91 19.68 -43.82
N LEU A 664 124.01 19.59 -44.58
CA LEU A 664 124.82 18.39 -44.74
C LEU A 664 126.27 18.79 -44.45
N PHE A 665 126.67 18.65 -43.19
CA PHE A 665 128.06 18.84 -42.76
C PHE A 665 128.81 17.51 -42.90
N LEU A 666 129.74 17.44 -43.85
CA LEU A 666 130.83 16.47 -43.86
C LEU A 666 132.05 17.08 -44.56
N SER A 667 133.10 17.40 -43.79
CA SER A 667 134.46 16.87 -43.96
C SER A 667 135.55 17.77 -43.33
N LYS A 668 136.16 17.26 -42.26
CA LYS A 668 137.55 16.78 -42.31
C LYS A 668 137.76 15.71 -41.24
#